data_AF-A0A3B9DQZ2-F1
#
_entry.id   AF-A0A3B9DQZ2-F1
#
_cell.length_a   1.000
_cell.length_b   1.000
_cell.length_c   1.000
_cell.angle_alpha   90.00
_cell.angle_beta   90.00
_cell.angle_gamma   90.00
#
_symmetry.space_group_name_H-M   'P 1'
#
loop_
_entity.id
_entity.type
_entity.pdbx_description
1 polymer ?
#
loop_
_entity_poly.entity_id
_entity_poly.type
_entity_poly.pdbx_seq_one_letter_code
_entity_poly.pdbx_strand_id
1 'polypeptide(L)'
;DGGLHATEVLGAQQLMELVYRMVSRSDPETLRILDEVILLAVQVNPDGMELVSDWYMREADPQQRSTRGLPVLYQKYAGHDNNRDFYMSALAETTNINRVLYREWFPQIVYNHHQTGPSGTVLYAPPFRDPPNHNLDPLILTGLDGIGAAMHGRFVSEGKGGATMRSGGSYSTWWNGGLRTTPYFKNMLGLLTETIGNPTPIQIPFRPERQISQGDLPLPVEPGEWHFRQSIEYSQTANWAVLDYAARNRDHLLFNIWRMGMNSIERGNRNTWTVLPFEVDAAATDLGGGRSGTVDDYRRLLQAPENRDPRGFIIPSHQADFSTATKFVNALLKNGVDVHRATMEFAVDDVTYPAGSYVVKGDQAFRPHVMDMFEPQQHPNDFAYPGGPPIPPYDNAGWTLAFQMGVEFDRILDGFEGPFELIEELAEIPSGVVVGAGAAGYVFDHRDNNAFLALNRLLADRHQVAWLLEPPVGVDLPEGAFYIAANQVDRSRLMTLATETGVDFYAVVAPSGETLRLRRPRVALWDRYGGSMTSGWTRKILEDFEFDFEVVYAEEIAGGDLRSRFDVLILEDGAVPAPGGRGGGASAGASGVPAEYRDRIGSITADRGVPEILDFARAGGTVIAVGSSARLGYYAGLPLSDHLAENGRSPSRTEYYTPGSVHSLKIEHDSPLTHGLGDRLDVLFNNSPLFDLEPGAETVGVTRL
;
A
#
# COMPACT_ATOMS: atom_id res chain seq x y z
N ASP A 1 -10.46 -17.28 4.49
CA ASP A 1 -9.99 -17.43 3.09
C ASP A 1 -8.77 -18.36 3.03
N GLY A 2 -8.25 -18.59 1.82
CA GLY A 2 -7.00 -19.28 1.57
C GLY A 2 -6.28 -18.73 0.33
N GLY A 3 -4.95 -18.84 0.33
CA GLY A 3 -4.13 -18.63 -0.87
C GLY A 3 -4.00 -17.18 -1.33
N LEU A 4 -3.96 -16.21 -0.40
CA LEU A 4 -3.66 -14.80 -0.72
C LEU A 4 -2.27 -14.69 -1.33
N HIS A 5 -1.27 -15.14 -0.59
CA HIS A 5 0.04 -15.41 -1.13
C HIS A 5 0.03 -16.81 -1.73
N ALA A 6 0.10 -16.90 -3.05
CA ALA A 6 -0.07 -18.20 -3.72
C ALA A 6 1.04 -19.20 -3.37
N THR A 7 2.24 -18.71 -3.01
CA THR A 7 3.36 -19.54 -2.54
C THR A 7 3.11 -20.20 -1.19
N GLU A 8 2.12 -19.74 -0.45
CA GLU A 8 1.71 -20.24 0.87
C GLU A 8 0.58 -21.26 0.73
N VAL A 9 0.94 -22.37 0.11
CA VAL A 9 0.01 -23.38 -0.41
C VAL A 9 -0.90 -24.01 0.64
N LEU A 10 -0.55 -23.98 1.94
CA LEU A 10 -1.40 -24.51 3.00
C LEU A 10 -2.78 -23.86 3.02
N GLY A 11 -2.85 -22.54 2.90
CA GLY A 11 -4.11 -21.79 3.03
C GLY A 11 -5.15 -22.24 2.00
N ALA A 12 -4.72 -22.49 0.76
CA ALA A 12 -5.58 -22.99 -0.30
C ALA A 12 -5.95 -24.47 -0.12
N GLN A 13 -4.99 -25.31 0.28
CA GLN A 13 -5.21 -26.77 0.39
C GLN A 13 -6.14 -27.12 1.56
N GLN A 14 -5.97 -26.46 2.71
CA GLN A 14 -6.84 -26.67 3.87
C GLN A 14 -8.29 -26.21 3.59
N LEU A 15 -8.48 -25.22 2.73
CA LEU A 15 -9.79 -24.63 2.45
C LEU A 15 -10.74 -25.65 1.82
N MET A 16 -10.24 -26.46 0.88
CA MET A 16 -11.00 -27.56 0.28
C MET A 16 -11.44 -28.58 1.33
N GLU A 17 -10.55 -28.91 2.27
CA GLU A 17 -10.87 -29.84 3.34
C GLU A 17 -11.85 -29.26 4.36
N LEU A 18 -11.75 -27.97 4.69
CA LEU A 18 -12.72 -27.27 5.53
C LEU A 18 -14.12 -27.42 4.94
N VAL A 19 -14.29 -27.10 3.65
CA VAL A 19 -15.59 -27.23 2.97
C VAL A 19 -16.07 -28.69 2.98
N TYR A 20 -15.21 -29.64 2.62
CA TYR A 20 -15.56 -31.06 2.66
C TYR A 20 -16.03 -31.53 4.04
N ARG A 21 -15.32 -31.17 5.10
CA ARG A 21 -15.67 -31.53 6.48
C ARG A 21 -16.99 -30.88 6.91
N MET A 22 -17.24 -29.62 6.54
CA MET A 22 -18.50 -28.93 6.83
C MET A 22 -19.70 -29.61 6.15
N VAL A 23 -19.56 -30.10 4.92
CA VAL A 23 -20.69 -30.74 4.20
C VAL A 23 -20.87 -32.22 4.50
N SER A 24 -19.83 -32.91 5.00
CA SER A 24 -19.85 -34.37 5.20
C SER A 24 -20.05 -34.81 6.65
N ARG A 25 -19.71 -33.98 7.64
CA ARG A 25 -19.83 -34.34 9.06
C ARG A 25 -21.22 -34.00 9.60
N SER A 26 -21.67 -34.81 10.54
CA SER A 26 -22.98 -34.68 11.20
C SER A 26 -22.89 -34.81 12.72
N ASP A 27 -21.70 -34.61 13.28
CA ASP A 27 -21.50 -34.60 14.72
C ASP A 27 -22.11 -33.33 15.36
N PRO A 28 -22.42 -33.34 16.68
CA PRO A 28 -23.09 -32.22 17.33
C PRO A 28 -22.35 -30.88 17.27
N GLU A 29 -21.00 -30.88 17.19
CA GLU A 29 -20.24 -29.64 17.05
C GLU A 29 -20.45 -29.05 15.66
N THR A 30 -20.27 -29.88 14.62
CA THR A 30 -20.47 -29.45 13.23
C THR A 30 -21.90 -28.97 12.98
N LEU A 31 -22.92 -29.72 13.42
CA LEU A 31 -24.32 -29.34 13.18
C LEU A 31 -24.67 -28.01 13.87
N ARG A 32 -24.14 -27.75 15.07
CA ARG A 32 -24.33 -26.44 15.72
C ARG A 32 -23.62 -25.32 14.97
N ILE A 33 -22.41 -25.55 14.47
CA ILE A 33 -21.71 -24.54 13.66
C ILE A 33 -22.54 -24.22 12.40
N LEU A 34 -23.07 -25.23 11.70
CA LEU A 34 -23.88 -25.04 10.50
C LEU A 34 -25.23 -24.35 10.77
N ASP A 35 -25.81 -24.54 11.96
CA ASP A 35 -27.07 -23.89 12.36
C ASP A 35 -26.88 -22.43 12.75
N GLU A 36 -25.69 -22.07 13.26
CA GLU A 36 -25.45 -20.78 13.93
C GLU A 36 -24.46 -19.87 13.19
N VAL A 37 -23.73 -20.36 12.17
CA VAL A 37 -22.66 -19.64 11.48
C VAL A 37 -22.82 -19.73 9.97
N ILE A 38 -22.73 -18.58 9.30
CA ILE A 38 -22.57 -18.52 7.85
C ILE A 38 -21.10 -18.43 7.50
N LEU A 39 -20.58 -19.43 6.79
CA LEU A 39 -19.17 -19.52 6.40
C LEU A 39 -18.97 -19.08 4.94
N LEU A 40 -18.13 -18.05 4.74
CA LEU A 40 -17.60 -17.69 3.43
C LEU A 40 -16.22 -18.33 3.24
N ALA A 41 -16.13 -19.35 2.38
CA ALA A 41 -14.89 -20.04 2.04
C ALA A 41 -14.41 -19.60 0.65
N VAL A 42 -13.29 -18.85 0.59
CA VAL A 42 -12.83 -18.19 -0.64
C VAL A 42 -11.34 -18.44 -0.88
N GLN A 43 -11.00 -18.85 -2.11
CA GLN A 43 -9.64 -18.82 -2.64
C GLN A 43 -9.41 -17.45 -3.29
N VAL A 44 -8.45 -16.68 -2.78
CA VAL A 44 -8.37 -15.24 -3.09
C VAL A 44 -7.45 -14.87 -4.25
N ASN A 45 -6.45 -15.69 -4.56
CA ASN A 45 -5.57 -15.52 -5.73
C ASN A 45 -5.52 -16.83 -6.54
N PRO A 46 -6.55 -17.13 -7.34
CA PRO A 46 -6.61 -18.36 -8.14
C PRO A 46 -5.52 -18.40 -9.22
N ASP A 47 -5.30 -17.30 -9.95
CA ASP A 47 -4.29 -17.21 -11.02
C ASP A 47 -2.88 -17.50 -10.50
N GLY A 48 -2.53 -16.93 -9.35
CA GLY A 48 -1.27 -17.22 -8.68
C GLY A 48 -1.15 -18.67 -8.22
N MET A 49 -2.25 -19.26 -7.73
CA MET A 49 -2.24 -20.66 -7.27
C MET A 49 -2.06 -21.64 -8.44
N GLU A 50 -2.66 -21.36 -9.60
CA GLU A 50 -2.42 -22.12 -10.83
C GLU A 50 -0.92 -22.10 -11.18
N LEU A 51 -0.33 -20.90 -11.30
CA LEU A 51 1.11 -20.73 -11.56
C LEU A 51 1.98 -21.50 -10.56
N VAL A 52 1.70 -21.39 -9.26
CA VAL A 52 2.48 -22.06 -8.21
C VAL A 52 2.34 -23.57 -8.28
N SER A 53 1.13 -24.07 -8.55
CA SER A 53 0.86 -25.50 -8.65
C SER A 53 1.54 -26.11 -9.86
N ASP A 54 1.46 -25.48 -11.04
CA ASP A 54 2.14 -25.91 -12.26
C ASP A 54 3.65 -25.89 -12.08
N TRP A 55 4.18 -24.82 -11.47
CA TRP A 55 5.58 -24.73 -11.13
C TRP A 55 6.01 -25.88 -10.23
N TYR A 56 5.28 -26.17 -9.16
CA TYR A 56 5.57 -27.28 -8.27
C TYR A 56 5.54 -28.64 -8.99
N MET A 57 4.54 -28.86 -9.85
CA MET A 57 4.32 -30.13 -10.54
C MET A 57 5.26 -30.40 -11.73
N ARG A 58 6.04 -29.40 -12.16
CA ARG A 58 6.99 -29.53 -13.28
C ARG A 58 8.06 -30.61 -13.07
N GLU A 59 8.46 -30.82 -11.82
CA GLU A 59 9.48 -31.80 -11.47
C GLU A 59 8.82 -33.18 -11.25
N ALA A 60 9.35 -34.18 -11.96
CA ALA A 60 8.77 -35.52 -11.97
C ALA A 60 8.97 -36.22 -10.63
N ASP A 61 10.15 -36.06 -10.01
CA ASP A 61 10.45 -36.60 -8.67
C ASP A 61 9.76 -35.73 -7.59
N PRO A 62 8.76 -36.27 -6.86
CA PRO A 62 8.09 -35.52 -5.80
C PRO A 62 9.04 -34.95 -4.73
N GLN A 63 10.19 -35.58 -4.48
CA GLN A 63 11.17 -35.11 -3.49
C GLN A 63 11.96 -33.89 -3.95
N GLN A 64 11.99 -33.61 -5.26
CA GLN A 64 12.70 -32.47 -5.86
C GLN A 64 11.75 -31.30 -6.19
N ARG A 65 10.43 -31.49 -6.06
CA ARG A 65 9.44 -30.44 -6.31
C ARG A 65 9.57 -29.29 -5.33
N SER A 66 9.37 -28.08 -5.82
CA SER A 66 9.51 -26.86 -5.03
C SER A 66 8.62 -25.73 -5.56
N THR A 67 8.02 -24.99 -4.64
CA THR A 67 7.32 -23.73 -4.92
C THR A 67 8.28 -22.53 -5.00
N ARG A 68 9.58 -22.74 -4.76
CA ARG A 68 10.59 -21.68 -4.80
C ARG A 68 11.08 -21.42 -6.22
N GLY A 69 11.60 -20.22 -6.43
CA GLY A 69 12.24 -19.83 -7.67
C GLY A 69 11.27 -19.69 -8.83
N LEU A 70 10.01 -19.33 -8.55
CA LEU A 70 9.04 -18.94 -9.57
C LEU A 70 9.67 -17.95 -10.56
N PRO A 71 9.31 -18.01 -11.85
CA PRO A 71 9.92 -17.16 -12.87
C PRO A 71 9.34 -15.75 -12.90
N VAL A 72 8.17 -15.53 -12.29
CA VAL A 72 7.41 -14.27 -12.26
C VAL A 72 6.68 -14.11 -10.92
N LEU A 73 6.16 -12.91 -10.66
CA LEU A 73 5.25 -12.66 -9.55
C LEU A 73 3.97 -13.48 -9.72
N TYR A 74 3.47 -14.07 -8.63
CA TYR A 74 2.21 -14.83 -8.61
C TYR A 74 0.96 -13.95 -8.53
N GLN A 75 1.12 -12.64 -8.41
CA GLN A 75 0.09 -11.67 -8.71
C GLN A 75 0.72 -10.73 -9.75
N LYS A 76 -0.01 -10.39 -10.82
CA LYS A 76 0.52 -9.72 -12.02
C LYS A 76 1.42 -8.51 -11.72
N TYR A 77 1.08 -7.71 -10.71
CA TYR A 77 1.79 -6.49 -10.32
C TYR A 77 2.45 -6.60 -8.95
N ALA A 78 1.70 -7.11 -7.97
CA ALA A 78 2.06 -6.94 -6.57
C ALA A 78 2.86 -8.12 -6.01
N GLY A 79 2.77 -9.31 -6.61
CA GLY A 79 3.28 -10.53 -5.98
C GLY A 79 2.74 -10.68 -4.56
N HIS A 80 3.64 -10.60 -3.57
CA HIS A 80 3.31 -10.68 -2.14
C HIS A 80 2.69 -9.40 -1.56
N ASP A 81 2.92 -8.25 -2.21
CA ASP A 81 2.27 -6.99 -1.83
C ASP A 81 0.76 -6.98 -2.15
N ASN A 82 0.20 -8.07 -2.67
CA ASN A 82 -1.25 -8.18 -2.83
C ASN A 82 -2.00 -8.15 -1.49
N ASN A 83 -1.31 -8.48 -0.39
CA ASN A 83 -1.76 -8.24 0.98
C ASN A 83 -1.28 -6.90 1.53
N ARG A 84 -1.06 -5.91 0.64
CA ARG A 84 -0.77 -4.54 1.03
C ARG A 84 -1.68 -3.46 0.42
N ASP A 85 -2.64 -3.87 -0.40
CA ASP A 85 -3.46 -2.98 -1.23
C ASP A 85 -4.85 -2.66 -0.63
N PHE A 86 -5.26 -3.26 0.50
CA PHE A 86 -6.68 -3.28 0.89
C PHE A 86 -7.30 -1.90 1.17
N TYR A 87 -6.55 -0.92 1.65
CA TYR A 87 -7.07 0.45 1.83
C TYR A 87 -7.16 1.24 0.51
N MET A 88 -6.25 1.01 -0.44
CA MET A 88 -6.25 1.67 -1.75
C MET A 88 -7.22 0.98 -2.73
N SER A 89 -7.35 -0.35 -2.62
CA SER A 89 -8.20 -1.18 -3.44
C SER A 89 -7.93 -0.99 -4.94
N ALA A 90 -6.66 -1.01 -5.33
CA ALA A 90 -6.22 -0.81 -6.71
C ALA A 90 -6.21 -2.12 -7.53
N LEU A 91 -6.12 -3.28 -6.88
CA LEU A 91 -6.16 -4.59 -7.53
C LEU A 91 -7.60 -5.09 -7.69
N ALA A 92 -7.82 -5.99 -8.65
CA ALA A 92 -9.14 -6.57 -8.91
C ALA A 92 -9.58 -7.48 -7.74
N GLU A 93 -8.63 -8.25 -7.21
CA GLU A 93 -8.84 -9.20 -6.12
C GLU A 93 -9.24 -8.47 -4.83
N THR A 94 -8.50 -7.43 -4.44
CA THR A 94 -8.80 -6.61 -3.26
C THR A 94 -10.11 -5.86 -3.43
N THR A 95 -10.40 -5.30 -4.60
CA THR A 95 -11.67 -4.64 -4.91
C THR A 95 -12.85 -5.59 -4.75
N ASN A 96 -12.74 -6.81 -5.28
CA ASN A 96 -13.80 -7.82 -5.14
C ASN A 96 -13.98 -8.26 -3.69
N ILE A 97 -12.90 -8.44 -2.94
CA ILE A 97 -12.98 -8.81 -1.52
C ILE A 97 -13.61 -7.69 -0.70
N ASN A 98 -13.16 -6.45 -0.89
CA ASN A 98 -13.68 -5.27 -0.19
C ASN A 98 -15.18 -5.08 -0.44
N ARG A 99 -15.66 -5.31 -1.68
CA ARG A 99 -17.09 -5.29 -2.00
C ARG A 99 -17.87 -6.26 -1.09
N VAL A 100 -17.42 -7.51 -1.02
CA VAL A 100 -18.10 -8.54 -0.20
C VAL A 100 -18.03 -8.18 1.28
N LEU A 101 -16.84 -7.81 1.79
CA LEU A 101 -16.65 -7.56 3.21
C LEU A 101 -17.38 -6.30 3.69
N TYR A 102 -17.32 -5.20 2.94
CA TYR A 102 -17.66 -3.87 3.44
C TYR A 102 -18.90 -3.24 2.79
N ARG A 103 -19.53 -3.92 1.82
CA ARG A 103 -20.73 -3.41 1.14
C ARG A 103 -21.87 -4.42 1.06
N GLU A 104 -21.56 -5.72 1.00
CA GLU A 104 -22.58 -6.76 0.80
C GLU A 104 -22.84 -7.58 2.07
N TRP A 105 -21.80 -8.09 2.74
CA TRP A 105 -21.95 -9.15 3.74
C TRP A 105 -21.69 -8.73 5.20
N PHE A 106 -20.70 -7.87 5.46
CA PHE A 106 -20.33 -7.40 6.80
C PHE A 106 -20.07 -8.52 7.84
N PRO A 107 -19.10 -9.43 7.60
CA PRO A 107 -18.82 -10.54 8.52
C PRO A 107 -18.27 -10.06 9.88
N GLN A 108 -18.63 -10.73 10.97
CA GLN A 108 -18.11 -10.39 12.30
C GLN A 108 -16.65 -10.84 12.50
N ILE A 109 -16.23 -11.90 11.79
CA ILE A 109 -14.86 -12.45 11.83
C ILE A 109 -14.34 -12.64 10.39
N VAL A 110 -13.14 -12.14 10.12
CA VAL A 110 -12.41 -12.35 8.86
C VAL A 110 -11.15 -13.13 9.19
N TYR A 111 -10.97 -14.34 8.65
CA TYR A 111 -9.83 -15.19 8.97
C TYR A 111 -8.99 -15.56 7.74
N ASN A 112 -7.77 -15.02 7.73
CA ASN A 112 -6.80 -15.11 6.65
C ASN A 112 -5.62 -16.04 7.02
N HIS A 113 -5.38 -17.04 6.18
CA HIS A 113 -4.39 -18.10 6.43
C HIS A 113 -3.09 -17.83 5.68
N HIS A 114 -1.98 -17.82 6.42
CA HIS A 114 -0.64 -17.55 5.89
C HIS A 114 0.39 -18.63 6.25
N GLN A 115 1.55 -18.53 5.60
CA GLN A 115 2.76 -19.25 5.92
C GLN A 115 3.99 -18.34 5.81
N THR A 116 5.04 -18.54 6.59
CA THR A 116 5.33 -19.68 7.46
C THR A 116 5.33 -19.29 8.92
N GLY A 117 5.00 -20.24 9.79
CA GLY A 117 5.13 -20.09 11.23
C GLY A 117 6.59 -19.83 11.66
N PRO A 118 6.81 -19.20 12.82
CA PRO A 118 8.15 -18.83 13.27
C PRO A 118 9.09 -20.05 13.48
N SER A 119 10.40 -19.87 13.33
CA SER A 119 11.39 -20.98 13.35
C SER A 119 11.40 -21.75 14.68
N GLY A 120 11.17 -23.07 14.65
CA GLY A 120 11.12 -23.91 15.87
C GLY A 120 9.75 -23.90 16.57
N THR A 121 8.71 -23.37 15.90
CA THR A 121 7.28 -23.53 16.24
C THR A 121 6.53 -24.11 15.05
N VAL A 122 5.26 -24.46 15.25
CA VAL A 122 4.34 -24.90 14.17
C VAL A 122 3.54 -23.73 13.62
N LEU A 123 3.00 -22.87 14.50
CA LEU A 123 2.25 -21.70 14.06
C LEU A 123 2.39 -20.49 14.97
N TYR A 124 2.12 -19.31 14.41
CA TYR A 124 1.74 -18.12 15.14
C TYR A 124 0.23 -17.88 14.99
N ALA A 125 -0.43 -17.48 16.08
CA ALA A 125 -1.85 -17.13 16.13
C ALA A 125 -2.08 -15.90 17.04
N PRO A 126 -3.24 -15.21 16.93
CA PRO A 126 -3.66 -14.21 17.91
C PRO A 126 -3.53 -14.72 19.35
N PRO A 127 -3.25 -13.83 20.32
CA PRO A 127 -3.33 -12.37 20.21
C PRO A 127 -2.07 -11.68 19.66
N PHE A 128 -2.23 -10.42 19.24
CA PHE A 128 -1.20 -9.62 18.59
C PHE A 128 -0.48 -8.70 19.57
N ARG A 129 0.75 -8.31 19.20
CA ARG A 129 1.53 -7.38 20.02
C ARG A 129 1.04 -5.94 19.86
N ASP A 130 1.31 -5.14 20.87
CA ASP A 130 1.24 -3.69 20.82
C ASP A 130 2.31 -3.11 19.87
N PRO A 131 2.16 -1.85 19.40
CA PRO A 131 1.03 -0.95 19.64
C PRO A 131 -0.17 -1.19 18.72
N PRO A 132 -1.41 -0.95 19.20
CA PRO A 132 -2.59 -0.86 18.35
C PRO A 132 -2.69 0.52 17.68
N ASN A 133 -3.42 0.59 16.57
CA ASN A 133 -3.78 1.88 15.98
C ASN A 133 -4.76 2.63 16.90
N HIS A 134 -4.51 3.93 17.10
CA HIS A 134 -5.25 4.77 18.04
C HIS A 134 -6.72 4.97 17.67
N ASN A 135 -7.06 4.76 16.39
CA ASN A 135 -8.42 4.91 15.88
C ASN A 135 -9.32 3.69 16.16
N LEU A 136 -8.74 2.54 16.55
CA LEU A 136 -9.52 1.31 16.73
C LEU A 136 -10.44 1.39 17.95
N ASP A 137 -11.61 0.75 17.83
CA ASP A 137 -12.45 0.51 19.00
C ASP A 137 -11.80 -0.55 19.91
N PRO A 138 -11.72 -0.34 21.24
CA PRO A 138 -11.11 -1.31 22.16
C PRO A 138 -11.77 -2.71 22.16
N LEU A 139 -13.02 -2.83 21.69
CA LEU A 139 -13.66 -4.14 21.50
C LEU A 139 -12.98 -4.99 20.42
N ILE A 140 -12.24 -4.38 19.48
CA ILE A 140 -11.39 -5.12 18.54
C ILE A 140 -10.31 -5.88 19.31
N LEU A 141 -9.54 -5.20 20.17
CA LEU A 141 -8.41 -5.79 20.88
C LEU A 141 -8.87 -6.94 21.80
N THR A 142 -9.89 -6.68 22.61
CA THR A 142 -10.42 -7.68 23.55
C THR A 142 -11.12 -8.86 22.83
N GLY A 143 -11.76 -8.62 21.69
CA GLY A 143 -12.32 -9.67 20.84
C GLY A 143 -11.25 -10.58 20.23
N LEU A 144 -10.15 -10.00 19.74
CA LEU A 144 -9.01 -10.76 19.22
C LEU A 144 -8.34 -11.62 20.30
N ASP A 145 -8.22 -11.08 21.52
CA ASP A 145 -7.74 -11.84 22.68
C ASP A 145 -8.66 -13.03 23.01
N GLY A 146 -9.97 -12.83 22.96
CA GLY A 146 -10.97 -13.87 23.20
C GLY A 146 -10.89 -15.01 22.19
N ILE A 147 -10.79 -14.69 20.89
CA ILE A 147 -10.63 -15.69 19.83
C ILE A 147 -9.27 -16.40 19.95
N GLY A 148 -8.19 -15.65 20.20
CA GLY A 148 -6.86 -16.21 20.41
C GLY A 148 -6.83 -17.22 21.55
N ALA A 149 -7.44 -16.89 22.69
CA ALA A 149 -7.56 -17.82 23.82
C ALA A 149 -8.32 -19.11 23.44
N ALA A 150 -9.40 -19.01 22.65
CA ALA A 150 -10.14 -20.17 22.17
C ALA A 150 -9.29 -21.06 21.25
N MET A 151 -8.52 -20.46 20.33
CA MET A 151 -7.61 -21.19 19.43
C MET A 151 -6.51 -21.92 20.22
N HIS A 152 -5.80 -21.21 21.09
CA HIS A 152 -4.72 -21.80 21.88
C HIS A 152 -5.22 -22.85 22.87
N GLY A 153 -6.38 -22.63 23.50
CA GLY A 153 -7.02 -23.62 24.35
C GLY A 153 -7.32 -24.92 23.59
N ARG A 154 -7.78 -24.83 22.34
CA ARG A 154 -8.04 -26.00 21.49
C ARG A 154 -6.77 -26.71 21.05
N PHE A 155 -5.72 -25.98 20.68
CA PHE A 155 -4.42 -26.60 20.38
C PHE A 155 -3.89 -27.41 21.55
N VAL A 156 -3.90 -26.84 22.76
CA VAL A 156 -3.43 -27.53 23.97
C VAL A 156 -4.30 -28.74 24.30
N SER A 157 -5.63 -28.64 24.20
CA SER A 157 -6.52 -29.77 24.50
C SER A 157 -6.39 -30.93 23.51
N GLU A 158 -6.03 -30.64 22.25
CA GLU A 158 -5.72 -31.64 21.22
C GLU A 158 -4.26 -32.15 21.29
N GLY A 159 -3.45 -31.70 22.24
CA GLY A 159 -2.04 -32.07 22.36
C GLY A 159 -1.14 -31.53 21.22
N LYS A 160 -1.60 -30.47 20.55
CA LYS A 160 -0.93 -29.84 19.41
C LYS A 160 0.02 -28.73 19.86
N GLY A 161 1.27 -29.10 20.12
CA GLY A 161 2.33 -28.16 20.51
C GLY A 161 2.81 -27.25 19.37
N GLY A 162 3.54 -26.19 19.73
CA GLY A 162 4.18 -25.27 18.80
C GLY A 162 3.32 -24.10 18.34
N ALA A 163 2.20 -23.81 19.00
CA ALA A 163 1.39 -22.60 18.73
C ALA A 163 1.87 -21.43 19.59
N THR A 164 2.40 -20.38 18.96
CA THR A 164 2.92 -19.17 19.66
C THR A 164 2.05 -17.93 19.45
N MET A 165 2.20 -16.94 20.33
CA MET A 165 1.42 -15.68 20.40
C MET A 165 2.35 -14.46 20.26
N ARG A 166 2.05 -13.34 20.97
CA ARG A 166 2.69 -12.01 20.91
C ARG A 166 4.22 -12.05 20.85
N SER A 167 4.91 -12.79 21.73
CA SER A 167 6.37 -12.85 21.74
C SER A 167 6.98 -13.68 20.60
N GLY A 168 6.17 -14.44 19.85
CA GLY A 168 6.62 -15.38 18.83
C GLY A 168 6.75 -14.78 17.43
N GLY A 169 6.15 -13.60 17.18
CA GLY A 169 6.13 -12.93 15.88
C GLY A 169 5.91 -11.42 16.03
N SER A 170 6.18 -10.66 14.95
CA SER A 170 6.15 -9.19 14.99
C SER A 170 4.78 -8.57 14.68
N TYR A 171 3.74 -9.37 14.43
CA TYR A 171 2.42 -8.93 13.97
C TYR A 171 1.70 -8.06 15.02
N SER A 172 1.34 -6.83 14.64
CA SER A 172 0.56 -5.90 15.46
C SER A 172 -0.81 -5.59 14.84
N THR A 173 -1.55 -4.66 15.46
CA THR A 173 -2.84 -4.14 14.98
C THR A 173 -2.73 -2.68 14.51
N TRP A 174 -1.51 -2.22 14.18
CA TRP A 174 -1.22 -0.84 13.77
C TRP A 174 -1.66 -0.51 12.34
N TRP A 175 -1.32 -1.37 11.39
CA TRP A 175 -1.30 -1.04 9.97
C TRP A 175 -2.61 -1.38 9.23
N ASN A 176 -3.13 -0.52 8.35
CA ASN A 176 -4.47 -0.65 7.72
C ASN A 176 -4.49 -1.21 6.27
N GLY A 177 -3.47 -1.93 5.78
CA GLY A 177 -3.47 -2.37 4.37
C GLY A 177 -3.51 -3.87 4.10
N GLY A 178 -3.63 -4.71 5.12
CA GLY A 178 -3.74 -6.15 4.95
C GLY A 178 -5.19 -6.62 5.03
N LEU A 179 -5.51 -7.76 4.39
CA LEU A 179 -6.83 -8.41 4.41
C LEU A 179 -7.37 -8.59 5.82
N ARG A 180 -6.48 -8.90 6.76
CA ARG A 180 -6.79 -9.07 8.17
C ARG A 180 -6.95 -7.75 8.91
N THR A 181 -6.19 -6.71 8.56
CA THR A 181 -6.08 -5.51 9.40
C THR A 181 -7.04 -4.41 9.00
N THR A 182 -7.33 -4.28 7.69
CA THR A 182 -8.35 -3.38 7.18
C THR A 182 -9.74 -3.59 7.82
N PRO A 183 -10.21 -4.83 8.11
CA PRO A 183 -11.43 -5.10 8.88
C PRO A 183 -11.51 -4.43 10.26
N TYR A 184 -10.38 -4.17 10.94
CA TYR A 184 -10.39 -3.54 12.27
C TYR A 184 -11.02 -2.15 12.25
N PHE A 185 -10.83 -1.43 11.15
CA PHE A 185 -11.37 -0.10 10.94
C PHE A 185 -12.83 -0.12 10.49
N LYS A 186 -13.40 -1.32 10.32
CA LYS A 186 -14.77 -1.58 9.89
C LYS A 186 -15.57 -2.37 10.94
N ASN A 187 -15.14 -2.33 12.20
CA ASN A 187 -15.81 -2.98 13.34
C ASN A 187 -15.85 -4.52 13.23
N MET A 188 -14.89 -5.13 12.53
CA MET A 188 -14.82 -6.57 12.29
C MET A 188 -13.53 -7.16 12.89
N LEU A 189 -13.60 -8.39 13.40
CA LEU A 189 -12.46 -9.09 13.98
C LEU A 189 -11.65 -9.81 12.90
N GLY A 190 -10.55 -9.21 12.46
CA GLY A 190 -9.62 -9.81 11.51
C GLY A 190 -8.50 -10.65 12.14
N LEU A 191 -8.28 -11.85 11.64
CA LEU A 191 -7.34 -12.84 12.16
C LEU A 191 -6.31 -13.22 11.10
N LEU A 192 -5.08 -13.48 11.54
CA LEU A 192 -4.15 -14.32 10.77
C LEU A 192 -3.64 -15.49 11.59
N THR A 193 -3.23 -16.53 10.88
CA THR A 193 -2.30 -17.53 11.40
C THR A 193 -1.21 -17.77 10.41
N GLU A 194 0.00 -18.00 10.90
CA GLU A 194 1.19 -18.26 10.10
C GLU A 194 1.65 -19.66 10.46
N THR A 195 1.46 -20.61 9.56
CA THR A 195 1.68 -22.03 9.87
C THR A 195 2.78 -22.61 8.98
N ILE A 196 3.70 -23.36 9.56
CA ILE A 196 4.72 -24.08 8.78
C ILE A 196 4.04 -25.10 7.86
N GLY A 197 4.68 -25.45 6.74
CA GLY A 197 4.19 -26.55 5.91
C GLY A 197 4.64 -26.42 4.46
N ASN A 198 4.86 -27.56 3.82
CA ASN A 198 5.09 -27.66 2.39
C ASN A 198 4.66 -29.06 1.94
N PRO A 199 4.15 -29.24 0.70
CA PRO A 199 3.80 -30.56 0.20
C PRO A 199 5.00 -31.54 0.21
N THR A 200 6.21 -31.02 0.01
CA THR A 200 7.46 -31.75 0.29
C THR A 200 7.78 -31.64 1.79
N PRO A 201 8.02 -32.75 2.52
CA PRO A 201 8.28 -32.72 3.96
C PRO A 201 9.39 -31.74 4.36
N ILE A 202 9.22 -31.08 5.51
CA ILE A 202 10.17 -30.11 6.06
C ILE A 202 10.67 -30.56 7.43
N GLN A 203 11.59 -29.80 8.02
CA GLN A 203 12.12 -30.06 9.35
C GLN A 203 11.75 -28.91 10.30
N ILE A 204 11.26 -29.23 11.49
CA ILE A 204 11.19 -28.30 12.61
C ILE A 204 12.58 -28.27 13.25
N PRO A 205 13.32 -27.14 13.19
CA PRO A 205 14.64 -27.07 13.79
C PRO A 205 14.54 -27.04 15.32
N PHE A 206 15.51 -27.68 15.98
CA PHE A 206 15.68 -27.53 17.42
C PHE A 206 16.12 -26.11 17.77
N ARG A 207 15.30 -25.41 18.56
CA ARG A 207 15.56 -24.08 19.11
C ARG A 207 15.45 -24.16 20.63
N PRO A 208 16.56 -24.24 21.38
CA PRO A 208 16.53 -24.37 22.84
C PRO A 208 15.61 -23.36 23.53
N GLU A 209 15.60 -22.12 23.07
CA GLU A 209 14.79 -21.02 23.56
C GLU A 209 13.27 -21.22 23.38
N ARG A 210 12.86 -22.22 22.59
CA ARG A 210 11.45 -22.56 22.32
C ARG A 210 10.99 -23.87 22.92
N GLN A 211 11.77 -24.45 23.83
CA GLN A 211 11.45 -25.73 24.48
C GLN A 211 10.95 -25.56 25.92
N ILE A 212 10.87 -24.32 26.39
CA ILE A 212 10.31 -23.98 27.70
C ILE A 212 8.87 -23.51 27.48
N SER A 213 7.95 -24.11 28.24
CA SER A 213 6.56 -23.65 28.30
C SER A 213 6.50 -22.24 28.92
N GLN A 214 5.81 -21.33 28.23
CA GLN A 214 5.58 -19.95 28.68
C GLN A 214 4.20 -19.46 28.23
N GLY A 215 3.78 -18.27 28.69
CA GLY A 215 2.45 -17.73 28.37
C GLY A 215 2.16 -17.68 26.87
N ASP A 216 3.12 -17.20 26.07
CA ASP A 216 3.01 -17.08 24.62
C ASP A 216 3.46 -18.33 23.84
N LEU A 217 3.80 -19.42 24.53
CA LEU A 217 4.07 -20.75 23.95
C LEU A 217 3.76 -21.83 25.00
N PRO A 218 2.47 -22.11 25.27
CA PRO A 218 2.07 -22.95 26.40
C PRO A 218 2.48 -24.43 26.26
N LEU A 219 2.53 -24.92 25.02
CA LEU A 219 2.92 -26.29 24.70
C LEU A 219 3.97 -26.24 23.59
N PRO A 220 5.28 -26.37 23.91
CA PRO A 220 6.33 -26.51 22.90
C PRO A 220 6.12 -27.72 21.97
N VAL A 221 6.67 -27.65 20.76
CA VAL A 221 6.69 -28.77 19.81
C VAL A 221 8.04 -29.48 19.84
N GLU A 222 8.03 -30.79 19.63
CA GLU A 222 9.25 -31.57 19.42
C GLU A 222 9.88 -31.26 18.05
N PRO A 223 11.20 -31.07 17.96
CA PRO A 223 11.87 -30.89 16.68
C PRO A 223 11.88 -32.21 15.88
N GLY A 224 11.91 -32.13 14.56
CA GLY A 224 11.96 -33.30 13.69
C GLY A 224 11.28 -33.12 12.34
N GLU A 225 11.08 -34.23 11.65
CA GLU A 225 10.39 -34.26 10.36
C GLU A 225 8.92 -33.85 10.50
N TRP A 226 8.46 -33.04 9.55
CA TRP A 226 7.13 -32.49 9.53
C TRP A 226 6.49 -32.67 8.16
N HIS A 227 5.35 -33.34 8.13
CA HIS A 227 4.59 -33.64 6.93
C HIS A 227 3.44 -32.65 6.76
N PHE A 228 3.12 -32.33 5.50
CA PHE A 228 2.09 -31.34 5.17
C PHE A 228 0.71 -31.63 5.77
N ARG A 229 0.34 -32.92 5.88
CA ARG A 229 -0.90 -33.37 6.54
C ARG A 229 -1.03 -32.83 7.96
N GLN A 230 0.08 -32.74 8.71
CA GLN A 230 0.07 -32.19 10.07
C GLN A 230 -0.25 -30.70 10.04
N SER A 231 0.34 -29.93 9.11
CA SER A 231 -0.02 -28.52 8.91
C SER A 231 -1.50 -28.32 8.59
N ILE A 232 -2.07 -29.17 7.72
CA ILE A 232 -3.50 -29.14 7.42
C ILE A 232 -4.32 -29.40 8.69
N GLU A 233 -3.98 -30.41 9.48
CA GLU A 233 -4.69 -30.67 10.76
C GLU A 233 -4.58 -29.52 11.77
N TYR A 234 -3.46 -28.80 11.82
CA TYR A 234 -3.34 -27.61 12.67
C TYR A 234 -4.21 -26.47 12.17
N SER A 235 -4.25 -26.22 10.86
CA SER A 235 -5.16 -25.24 10.27
C SER A 235 -6.63 -25.60 10.49
N GLN A 236 -6.99 -26.90 10.40
CA GLN A 236 -8.36 -27.34 10.73
C GLN A 236 -8.69 -27.12 12.21
N THR A 237 -7.76 -27.34 13.15
CA THR A 237 -7.98 -27.00 14.57
C THR A 237 -8.23 -25.52 14.77
N ALA A 238 -7.42 -24.66 14.14
CA ALA A 238 -7.63 -23.22 14.18
C ALA A 238 -9.01 -22.83 13.64
N ASN A 239 -9.38 -23.33 12.46
CA ASN A 239 -10.70 -23.10 11.86
C ASN A 239 -11.84 -23.49 12.79
N TRP A 240 -11.78 -24.69 13.37
CA TRP A 240 -12.83 -25.18 14.25
C TRP A 240 -12.90 -24.37 15.55
N ALA A 241 -11.76 -23.92 16.10
CA ALA A 241 -11.77 -23.03 17.25
C ALA A 241 -12.47 -21.70 16.95
N VAL A 242 -12.19 -21.10 15.78
CA VAL A 242 -12.82 -19.84 15.35
C VAL A 242 -14.32 -20.03 15.08
N LEU A 243 -14.69 -21.08 14.36
CA LEU A 243 -16.10 -21.39 14.05
C LEU A 243 -16.90 -21.75 15.31
N ASP A 244 -16.32 -22.52 16.24
CA ASP A 244 -16.94 -22.84 17.52
C ASP A 244 -17.12 -21.59 18.38
N TYR A 245 -16.10 -20.73 18.44
CA TYR A 245 -16.19 -19.44 19.13
C TYR A 245 -17.32 -18.58 18.55
N ALA A 246 -17.42 -18.49 17.21
CA ALA A 246 -18.46 -17.74 16.54
C ALA A 246 -19.86 -18.27 16.90
N ALA A 247 -20.07 -19.59 16.81
CA ALA A 247 -21.35 -20.22 17.12
C ALA A 247 -21.75 -20.03 18.59
N ARG A 248 -20.79 -20.10 19.54
CA ARG A 248 -21.06 -19.97 20.99
C ARG A 248 -21.22 -18.53 21.48
N ASN A 249 -20.71 -17.56 20.74
CA ASN A 249 -20.70 -16.14 21.13
C ASN A 249 -21.42 -15.25 20.10
N ARG A 250 -22.37 -15.82 19.33
CA ARG A 250 -23.03 -15.12 18.22
C ARG A 250 -23.70 -13.82 18.67
N ASP A 251 -24.33 -13.82 19.83
CA ASP A 251 -25.04 -12.68 20.42
C ASP A 251 -24.06 -11.57 20.79
N HIS A 252 -22.93 -11.93 21.41
CA HIS A 252 -21.85 -11.00 21.71
C HIS A 252 -21.20 -10.44 20.45
N LEU A 253 -20.92 -11.26 19.44
CA LEU A 253 -20.31 -10.83 18.18
C LEU A 253 -21.22 -9.85 17.42
N LEU A 254 -22.51 -10.18 17.30
CA LEU A 254 -23.51 -9.32 16.65
C LEU A 254 -23.75 -8.02 17.43
N PHE A 255 -23.80 -8.09 18.76
CA PHE A 255 -23.93 -6.91 19.59
C PHE A 255 -22.69 -6.01 19.51
N ASN A 256 -21.48 -6.59 19.52
CA ASN A 256 -20.25 -5.83 19.54
C ASN A 256 -20.01 -5.10 18.21
N ILE A 257 -20.28 -5.71 17.06
CA ILE A 257 -20.18 -4.99 15.77
C ILE A 257 -21.11 -3.77 15.74
N TRP A 258 -22.34 -3.92 16.23
CA TRP A 258 -23.27 -2.80 16.40
C TRP A 258 -22.73 -1.75 17.38
N ARG A 259 -22.21 -2.18 18.56
CA ARG A 259 -21.74 -1.23 19.58
C ARG A 259 -20.52 -0.45 19.11
N MET A 260 -19.57 -1.08 18.41
CA MET A 260 -18.41 -0.40 17.83
C MET A 260 -18.83 0.62 16.75
N GLY A 261 -19.80 0.24 15.90
CA GLY A 261 -20.38 1.18 14.93
C GLY A 261 -21.06 2.37 15.60
N MET A 262 -21.87 2.13 16.64
CA MET A 262 -22.52 3.20 17.41
C MET A 262 -21.51 4.07 18.15
N ASN A 263 -20.45 3.50 18.74
CA ASN A 263 -19.36 4.27 19.34
C ASN A 263 -18.75 5.23 18.31
N SER A 264 -18.51 4.76 17.09
CA SER A 264 -17.96 5.57 15.99
C SER A 264 -18.89 6.72 15.59
N ILE A 265 -20.19 6.44 15.41
CA ILE A 265 -21.21 7.45 15.12
C ILE A 265 -21.34 8.47 16.26
N GLU A 266 -21.37 8.00 17.51
CA GLU A 266 -21.44 8.86 18.71
C GLU A 266 -20.19 9.76 18.81
N ARG A 267 -18.99 9.23 18.52
CA ARG A 267 -17.74 10.03 18.48
C ARG A 267 -17.80 11.10 17.40
N GLY A 268 -18.21 10.73 16.18
CA GLY A 268 -18.39 11.68 15.09
C GLY A 268 -19.52 12.69 15.32
N ASN A 269 -20.36 12.50 16.35
CA ASN A 269 -21.45 13.39 16.73
C ASN A 269 -21.13 14.35 17.89
N ARG A 270 -19.94 14.30 18.48
CA ARG A 270 -19.55 15.16 19.61
C ARG A 270 -18.08 15.53 19.56
N ASN A 271 -17.65 16.36 20.51
CA ASN A 271 -16.23 16.63 20.70
C ASN A 271 -15.55 15.39 21.26
N THR A 272 -14.57 14.88 20.52
CA THR A 272 -13.71 13.77 20.93
C THR A 272 -12.25 14.13 20.67
N TRP A 273 -11.36 13.42 21.36
CA TRP A 273 -9.92 13.60 21.26
C TRP A 273 -9.28 12.21 21.19
N THR A 274 -8.57 11.95 20.10
CA THR A 274 -7.71 10.79 19.97
C THR A 274 -6.39 11.10 20.67
N VAL A 275 -6.10 10.42 21.77
CA VAL A 275 -4.86 10.65 22.53
C VAL A 275 -3.68 10.03 21.80
N LEU A 276 -2.66 10.83 21.51
CA LEU A 276 -1.48 10.43 20.78
C LEU A 276 -0.23 10.33 21.69
N PRO A 277 0.75 9.46 21.37
CA PRO A 277 1.91 9.22 22.24
C PRO A 277 2.70 10.49 22.59
N PHE A 278 2.93 11.38 21.63
CA PHE A 278 3.68 12.61 21.86
C PHE A 278 2.95 13.57 22.83
N GLU A 279 1.62 13.55 22.86
CA GLU A 279 0.83 14.33 23.80
C GLU A 279 0.98 13.78 25.22
N VAL A 280 1.06 12.46 25.36
CA VAL A 280 1.34 11.80 26.64
C VAL A 280 2.76 12.13 27.12
N ASP A 281 3.75 12.10 26.25
CA ASP A 281 5.14 12.47 26.57
C ASP A 281 5.25 13.95 26.99
N ALA A 282 4.56 14.85 26.27
CA ALA A 282 4.48 16.26 26.59
C ALA A 282 3.77 16.49 27.94
N ALA A 283 2.65 15.80 28.19
CA ALA A 283 1.93 15.86 29.45
C ALA A 283 2.77 15.37 30.63
N ALA A 284 3.51 14.26 30.48
CA ALA A 284 4.42 13.76 31.49
C ALA A 284 5.55 14.75 31.82
N THR A 285 6.04 15.47 30.80
CA THR A 285 7.03 16.53 30.95
C THR A 285 6.46 17.74 31.70
N ASP A 286 5.25 18.19 31.34
CA ASP A 286 4.54 19.31 32.02
C ASP A 286 4.31 19.03 33.50
N LEU A 287 3.98 17.78 33.84
CA LEU A 287 3.81 17.33 35.23
C LEU A 287 5.15 17.11 35.98
N GLY A 288 6.28 17.51 35.41
CA GLY A 288 7.60 17.46 36.04
C GLY A 288 8.09 16.04 36.31
N GLY A 289 7.69 15.06 35.51
CA GLY A 289 7.98 13.63 35.74
C GLY A 289 7.20 13.02 36.91
N GLY A 290 6.20 13.74 37.46
CA GLY A 290 5.27 13.24 38.44
C GLY A 290 4.40 12.11 37.87
N ARG A 291 4.05 11.12 38.70
CA ARG A 291 3.25 9.94 38.28
C ARG A 291 1.74 10.19 38.20
N SER A 292 1.27 11.40 38.50
CA SER A 292 -0.16 11.71 38.55
C SER A 292 -0.44 13.20 38.35
N GLY A 293 -1.37 13.53 37.46
CA GLY A 293 -1.99 14.86 37.33
C GLY A 293 -3.42 14.86 37.89
N THR A 294 -4.06 16.02 37.84
CA THR A 294 -5.48 16.22 38.17
C THR A 294 -6.39 16.02 36.95
N VAL A 295 -7.71 16.01 37.15
CA VAL A 295 -8.67 16.02 36.02
C VAL A 295 -8.53 17.30 35.19
N ASP A 296 -8.20 18.43 35.81
CA ASP A 296 -8.00 19.68 35.10
C ASP A 296 -6.70 19.65 34.28
N ASP A 297 -5.66 18.96 34.76
CA ASP A 297 -4.47 18.67 33.96
C ASP A 297 -4.81 17.80 32.75
N TYR A 298 -5.59 16.74 32.93
CA TYR A 298 -6.04 15.89 31.82
C TYR A 298 -6.79 16.69 30.76
N ARG A 299 -7.75 17.55 31.15
CA ARG A 299 -8.49 18.40 30.22
C ARG A 299 -7.59 19.40 29.51
N ARG A 300 -6.71 20.07 30.26
CA ARG A 300 -5.79 21.08 29.73
C ARG A 300 -4.77 20.49 28.76
N LEU A 301 -4.24 19.31 29.07
CA LEU A 301 -3.11 18.71 28.33
C LEU A 301 -3.56 17.81 27.17
N LEU A 302 -4.69 17.12 27.30
CA LEU A 302 -5.15 16.11 26.33
C LEU A 302 -6.52 16.42 25.72
N GLN A 303 -7.20 17.50 26.12
CA GLN A 303 -8.52 17.88 25.58
C GLN A 303 -8.59 19.36 25.18
N ALA A 304 -7.49 19.90 24.67
CA ALA A 304 -7.46 21.25 24.12
C ALA A 304 -8.48 21.37 22.96
N PRO A 305 -9.37 22.39 22.92
CA PRO A 305 -10.42 22.52 21.91
C PRO A 305 -9.95 22.45 20.45
N GLU A 306 -8.74 22.93 20.17
CA GLU A 306 -8.06 22.91 18.88
C GLU A 306 -7.56 21.52 18.45
N ASN A 307 -7.36 20.61 19.41
CA ASN A 307 -6.91 19.23 19.16
C ASN A 307 -8.08 18.24 19.06
N ARG A 308 -9.32 18.73 18.95
CA ARG A 308 -10.50 17.87 18.74
C ARG A 308 -10.36 17.09 17.44
N ASP A 309 -10.86 15.85 17.45
CA ASP A 309 -11.04 15.10 16.22
C ASP A 309 -12.06 15.80 15.31
N PRO A 310 -11.84 15.85 13.98
CA PRO A 310 -12.79 16.44 13.04
C PRO A 310 -14.14 15.70 12.99
N ARG A 311 -15.18 16.49 12.76
CA ARG A 311 -16.58 16.07 12.52
C ARG A 311 -16.82 15.66 11.07
N GLY A 312 -15.90 15.98 10.17
CA GLY A 312 -15.87 15.52 8.80
C GLY A 312 -14.81 16.26 8.00
N PHE A 313 -14.71 15.89 6.73
CA PHE A 313 -13.75 16.43 5.78
C PHE A 313 -14.49 16.89 4.52
N ILE A 314 -14.04 17.99 3.93
CA ILE A 314 -14.57 18.51 2.65
C ILE A 314 -13.43 18.52 1.64
N ILE A 315 -13.65 17.89 0.49
CA ILE A 315 -12.71 17.84 -0.64
C ILE A 315 -13.26 18.79 -1.72
N PRO A 316 -12.67 19.99 -1.91
CA PRO A 316 -13.20 20.98 -2.84
C PRO A 316 -13.09 20.51 -4.30
N SER A 317 -14.14 20.73 -5.10
CA SER A 317 -14.15 20.32 -6.51
C SER A 317 -13.33 21.21 -7.46
N HIS A 318 -12.78 22.32 -6.95
CA HIS A 318 -11.98 23.26 -7.73
C HIS A 318 -10.46 23.05 -7.59
N GLN A 319 -10.01 22.01 -6.88
CA GLN A 319 -8.59 21.67 -6.81
C GLN A 319 -8.08 21.20 -8.18
N ALA A 320 -6.79 21.40 -8.45
CA ALA A 320 -6.22 21.17 -9.78
C ALA A 320 -6.32 19.71 -10.26
N ASP A 321 -6.14 18.74 -9.35
CA ASP A 321 -6.25 17.30 -9.65
C ASP A 321 -7.49 16.66 -9.02
N PHE A 322 -8.67 17.19 -9.36
CA PHE A 322 -9.93 16.62 -8.87
C PHE A 322 -10.20 15.20 -9.42
N SER A 323 -9.59 14.84 -10.54
CA SER A 323 -9.56 13.49 -11.08
C SER A 323 -8.94 12.50 -10.08
N THR A 324 -7.77 12.82 -9.50
CA THR A 324 -7.14 12.01 -8.45
C THR A 324 -7.88 12.06 -7.13
N ALA A 325 -8.45 13.21 -6.75
CA ALA A 325 -9.35 13.31 -5.59
C ALA A 325 -10.57 12.38 -5.72
N THR A 326 -11.13 12.24 -6.93
CA THR A 326 -12.21 11.29 -7.22
C THR A 326 -11.73 9.83 -7.11
N LYS A 327 -10.50 9.51 -7.55
CA LYS A 327 -9.89 8.17 -7.34
C LYS A 327 -9.73 7.87 -5.84
N PHE A 328 -9.35 8.85 -5.03
CA PHE A 328 -9.28 8.72 -3.58
C PHE A 328 -10.66 8.46 -2.95
N VAL A 329 -11.68 9.22 -3.34
CA VAL A 329 -13.07 8.96 -2.93
C VAL A 329 -13.51 7.56 -3.33
N ASN A 330 -13.13 7.07 -4.50
CA ASN A 330 -13.41 5.69 -4.89
C ASN A 330 -12.68 4.65 -4.02
N ALA A 331 -11.48 4.93 -3.51
CA ALA A 331 -10.82 4.05 -2.53
C ALA A 331 -11.62 3.97 -1.22
N LEU A 332 -12.17 5.10 -0.76
CA LEU A 332 -13.07 5.18 0.41
C LEU A 332 -14.37 4.40 0.18
N LEU A 333 -15.06 4.64 -0.95
CA LEU A 333 -16.32 3.98 -1.31
C LEU A 333 -16.15 2.46 -1.46
N LYS A 334 -15.06 2.00 -2.08
CA LYS A 334 -14.70 0.57 -2.16
C LYS A 334 -14.50 -0.04 -0.76
N ASN A 335 -14.03 0.75 0.19
CA ASN A 335 -13.86 0.36 1.60
C ASN A 335 -15.12 0.52 2.46
N GLY A 336 -16.27 0.85 1.85
CA GLY A 336 -17.57 0.98 2.52
C GLY A 336 -17.76 2.27 3.31
N VAL A 337 -16.94 3.30 3.08
CA VAL A 337 -17.14 4.63 3.67
C VAL A 337 -18.25 5.36 2.93
N ASP A 338 -19.15 5.97 3.69
CA ASP A 338 -20.17 6.85 3.14
C ASP A 338 -19.54 8.20 2.76
N VAL A 339 -19.64 8.54 1.47
CA VAL A 339 -19.18 9.81 0.90
C VAL A 339 -20.36 10.49 0.23
N HIS A 340 -20.47 11.80 0.43
CA HIS A 340 -21.50 12.62 -0.18
C HIS A 340 -20.90 13.56 -1.22
N ARG A 341 -21.74 14.05 -2.13
CA ARG A 341 -21.44 15.10 -3.10
C ARG A 341 -22.36 16.29 -2.86
N ALA A 342 -21.81 17.50 -2.87
CA ALA A 342 -22.62 18.71 -2.79
C ALA A 342 -23.34 18.98 -4.13
N THR A 343 -24.67 19.10 -4.12
CA THR A 343 -25.47 19.35 -5.34
C THR A 343 -25.51 20.82 -5.74
N MET A 344 -25.13 21.72 -4.84
CA MET A 344 -24.97 23.15 -5.09
C MET A 344 -23.86 23.72 -4.20
N GLU A 345 -23.46 24.97 -4.46
CA GLU A 345 -22.53 25.71 -3.61
C GLU A 345 -23.06 25.80 -2.17
N PHE A 346 -22.16 25.67 -1.20
CA PHE A 346 -22.48 25.77 0.23
C PHE A 346 -21.29 26.37 1.00
N ALA A 347 -21.53 26.80 2.23
CA ALA A 347 -20.49 27.35 3.09
C ALA A 347 -20.44 26.61 4.43
N VAL A 348 -19.23 26.43 4.96
CA VAL A 348 -18.96 25.94 6.31
C VAL A 348 -17.92 26.87 6.92
N ASP A 349 -18.21 27.38 8.11
CA ASP A 349 -17.47 28.47 8.72
C ASP A 349 -17.34 29.67 7.75
N ASP A 350 -16.12 30.15 7.50
CA ASP A 350 -15.83 31.27 6.59
C ASP A 350 -15.40 30.81 5.18
N VAL A 351 -15.54 29.52 4.85
CA VAL A 351 -15.11 28.93 3.58
C VAL A 351 -16.33 28.53 2.73
N THR A 352 -16.30 28.88 1.44
CA THR A 352 -17.34 28.52 0.46
C THR A 352 -16.81 27.43 -0.46
N TYR A 353 -17.63 26.38 -0.65
CA TYR A 353 -17.30 25.21 -1.44
C TYR A 353 -18.22 25.11 -2.66
N PRO A 354 -17.66 24.93 -3.88
CA PRO A 354 -18.46 24.80 -5.09
C PRO A 354 -19.27 23.50 -5.11
N ALA A 355 -20.32 23.51 -5.94
CA ALA A 355 -21.06 22.30 -6.29
C ALA A 355 -20.11 21.22 -6.82
N GLY A 356 -20.42 19.95 -6.54
CA GLY A 356 -19.60 18.81 -6.89
C GLY A 356 -18.50 18.47 -5.88
N SER A 357 -18.23 19.33 -4.89
CA SER A 357 -17.28 19.02 -3.80
C SER A 357 -17.72 17.76 -3.05
N TYR A 358 -16.76 16.91 -2.67
CA TYR A 358 -17.05 15.72 -1.89
C TYR A 358 -17.04 16.02 -0.39
N VAL A 359 -17.91 15.34 0.35
CA VAL A 359 -18.07 15.52 1.79
C VAL A 359 -18.02 14.15 2.47
N VAL A 360 -17.04 13.96 3.34
CA VAL A 360 -16.87 12.74 4.14
C VAL A 360 -17.21 13.04 5.58
N LYS A 361 -18.42 12.65 5.98
CA LYS A 361 -18.94 12.90 7.33
C LYS A 361 -18.29 11.97 8.35
N GLY A 362 -17.96 12.49 9.52
CA GLY A 362 -17.27 11.75 10.56
C GLY A 362 -18.19 10.88 11.43
N ASP A 363 -19.50 11.10 11.40
CA ASP A 363 -20.55 10.42 12.16
C ASP A 363 -21.08 9.17 11.47
N GLN A 364 -20.16 8.28 11.05
CA GLN A 364 -20.48 7.02 10.41
C GLN A 364 -19.81 5.83 11.11
N ALA A 365 -20.33 4.62 10.87
CA ALA A 365 -19.86 3.42 11.53
C ALA A 365 -18.38 3.11 11.25
N PHE A 366 -17.87 3.48 10.06
CA PHE A 366 -16.47 3.27 9.65
C PHE A 366 -15.59 4.50 9.88
N ARG A 367 -15.97 5.39 10.82
CA ARG A 367 -15.16 6.54 11.25
C ARG A 367 -13.67 6.22 11.44
N PRO A 368 -13.26 5.09 12.06
CA PRO A 368 -11.83 4.78 12.20
C PRO A 368 -11.08 4.76 10.86
N HIS A 369 -11.71 4.23 9.81
CA HIS A 369 -11.11 4.21 8.48
C HIS A 369 -11.01 5.62 7.89
N VAL A 370 -12.04 6.44 8.06
CA VAL A 370 -12.02 7.86 7.64
C VAL A 370 -10.85 8.58 8.31
N MET A 371 -10.74 8.50 9.63
CA MET A 371 -9.64 9.15 10.36
C MET A 371 -8.27 8.69 9.87
N ASP A 372 -8.09 7.38 9.62
CA ASP A 372 -6.83 6.82 9.15
C ASP A 372 -6.43 7.26 7.73
N MET A 373 -7.41 7.61 6.88
CA MET A 373 -7.17 8.03 5.49
C MET A 373 -6.90 9.53 5.33
N PHE A 374 -7.33 10.36 6.28
CA PHE A 374 -7.17 11.83 6.23
C PHE A 374 -6.19 12.39 7.27
N GLU A 375 -6.07 11.78 8.45
CA GLU A 375 -5.20 12.30 9.52
C GLU A 375 -3.81 11.65 9.49
N PRO A 376 -2.75 12.37 9.91
CA PRO A 376 -1.40 11.83 10.00
C PRO A 376 -1.32 10.69 11.03
N GLN A 377 -0.63 9.62 10.67
CA GLN A 377 -0.31 8.55 11.62
C GLN A 377 0.78 8.98 12.60
N GLN A 378 0.63 8.58 13.86
CA GLN A 378 1.62 8.79 14.93
C GLN A 378 1.95 7.45 15.60
N HIS A 379 2.89 6.71 15.00
CA HIS A 379 3.34 5.43 15.56
C HIS A 379 4.06 5.67 16.89
N PRO A 380 3.72 4.93 17.96
CA PRO A 380 4.42 5.05 19.24
C PRO A 380 5.91 4.74 19.15
N ASN A 381 6.71 5.37 20.00
CA ASN A 381 8.11 4.99 20.17
C ASN A 381 8.19 3.62 20.85
N ASP A 382 8.35 2.56 20.05
CA ASP A 382 8.41 1.18 20.52
C ASP A 382 9.86 0.72 20.68
N PHE A 383 10.27 0.43 21.91
CA PHE A 383 11.64 0.04 22.26
C PHE A 383 11.64 -1.24 23.08
N ALA A 384 12.67 -2.07 22.91
CA ALA A 384 12.83 -3.31 23.68
C ALA A 384 12.87 -3.07 25.21
N TYR A 385 13.34 -1.90 25.62
CA TYR A 385 13.32 -1.35 26.97
C TYR A 385 13.64 0.16 26.88
N PRO A 386 13.41 0.98 27.92
CA PRO A 386 13.74 2.42 27.88
C PRO A 386 15.20 2.68 27.49
N GLY A 387 15.43 3.40 26.39
CA GLY A 387 16.77 3.68 25.83
C GLY A 387 17.40 2.51 25.05
N GLY A 388 16.68 1.42 24.85
CA GLY A 388 17.09 0.27 24.04
C GLY A 388 16.85 0.46 22.54
N PRO A 389 17.15 -0.56 21.71
CA PRO A 389 16.90 -0.50 20.28
C PRO A 389 15.41 -0.43 19.94
N PRO A 390 15.03 0.29 18.87
CA PRO A 390 13.64 0.37 18.43
C PRO A 390 13.16 -0.98 17.90
N ILE A 391 11.93 -1.34 18.24
CA ILE A 391 11.24 -2.47 17.66
C ILE A 391 10.56 -1.98 16.38
N PRO A 392 10.88 -2.57 15.21
CA PRO A 392 10.27 -2.15 13.96
C PRO A 392 8.76 -2.41 13.98
N PRO A 393 7.91 -1.52 13.40
CA PRO A 393 6.55 -1.89 13.05
C PRO A 393 6.58 -3.15 12.17
N TYR A 394 5.48 -3.90 12.22
CA TYR A 394 5.32 -5.09 11.39
C TYR A 394 5.40 -4.75 9.88
N ASP A 395 4.78 -3.63 9.50
CA ASP A 395 4.76 -3.07 8.14
C ASP A 395 5.22 -1.60 8.14
N ASN A 396 4.33 -0.66 7.86
CA ASN A 396 4.62 0.77 7.82
C ASN A 396 4.27 1.45 9.15
N ALA A 397 4.95 2.55 9.46
CA ALA A 397 4.57 3.45 10.54
C ALA A 397 3.54 4.51 10.11
N GLY A 398 3.56 4.96 8.85
CA GLY A 398 2.57 5.92 8.32
C GLY A 398 2.25 5.69 6.83
N TRP A 399 1.01 5.97 6.43
CA TRP A 399 0.47 5.65 5.09
C TRP A 399 -0.77 6.50 4.72
N THR A 400 -0.97 7.68 5.29
CA THR A 400 -2.17 8.50 5.05
C THR A 400 -2.40 8.67 3.55
N LEU A 401 -3.51 8.12 3.03
CA LEU A 401 -3.70 8.01 1.59
C LEU A 401 -4.01 9.38 0.96
N ALA A 402 -4.74 10.25 1.66
CA ALA A 402 -4.99 11.60 1.17
C ALA A 402 -3.68 12.37 0.88
N PHE A 403 -2.66 12.22 1.73
CA PHE A 403 -1.35 12.83 1.53
C PHE A 403 -0.59 12.21 0.37
N GLN A 404 -0.55 10.86 0.31
CA GLN A 404 0.12 10.15 -0.79
C GLN A 404 -0.50 10.45 -2.17
N MET A 405 -1.78 10.82 -2.21
CA MET A 405 -2.49 11.16 -3.44
C MET A 405 -2.57 12.68 -3.68
N GLY A 406 -1.95 13.52 -2.83
CA GLY A 406 -1.97 14.98 -2.98
C GLY A 406 -3.37 15.60 -2.90
N VAL A 407 -4.30 14.98 -2.17
CA VAL A 407 -5.68 15.45 -2.07
C VAL A 407 -5.75 16.71 -1.21
N GLU A 408 -6.32 17.78 -1.75
CA GLU A 408 -6.66 18.97 -0.97
C GLU A 408 -7.99 18.77 -0.25
N PHE A 409 -8.01 19.02 1.06
CA PHE A 409 -9.20 18.89 1.90
C PHE A 409 -9.15 19.78 3.13
N ASP A 410 -10.33 20.13 3.64
CA ASP A 410 -10.50 20.85 4.89
C ASP A 410 -11.00 19.93 6.01
N ARG A 411 -10.42 20.10 7.20
CA ARG A 411 -10.83 19.44 8.45
C ARG A 411 -11.89 20.31 9.13
N ILE A 412 -13.11 19.79 9.28
CA ILE A 412 -14.20 20.54 9.92
C ILE A 412 -14.37 20.06 11.36
N LEU A 413 -14.18 20.96 12.34
CA LEU A 413 -14.20 20.61 13.77
C LEU A 413 -15.59 20.64 14.41
N ASP A 414 -16.56 21.30 13.77
CA ASP A 414 -17.93 21.43 14.26
C ASP A 414 -18.93 20.72 13.34
N GLY A 415 -20.15 20.50 13.83
CA GLY A 415 -21.20 19.85 13.03
C GLY A 415 -21.63 20.76 11.88
N PHE A 416 -21.72 20.22 10.67
CA PHE A 416 -22.07 20.98 9.47
C PHE A 416 -23.07 20.21 8.59
N GLU A 417 -23.92 20.97 7.91
CA GLU A 417 -24.97 20.48 7.02
C GLU A 417 -24.90 21.21 5.68
N GLY A 418 -25.49 20.62 4.65
CA GLY A 418 -25.50 21.22 3.34
C GLY A 418 -26.35 20.42 2.35
N PRO A 419 -26.36 20.84 1.08
CA PRO A 419 -27.10 20.21 0.01
C PRO A 419 -26.36 18.95 -0.46
N PHE A 420 -26.25 17.96 0.42
CA PHE A 420 -25.43 16.77 0.23
C PHE A 420 -26.27 15.60 -0.27
N GLU A 421 -25.76 14.90 -1.28
CA GLU A 421 -26.32 13.67 -1.82
C GLU A 421 -25.34 12.52 -1.54
N LEU A 422 -25.82 11.41 -0.98
CA LEU A 422 -25.00 10.21 -0.76
C LEU A 422 -24.61 9.59 -2.12
N ILE A 423 -23.34 9.21 -2.28
CA ILE A 423 -22.86 8.46 -3.44
C ILE A 423 -23.09 6.97 -3.18
N GLU A 424 -24.13 6.40 -3.81
CA GLU A 424 -24.49 4.99 -3.59
C GLU A 424 -23.53 4.01 -4.27
N GLU A 425 -22.97 4.38 -5.43
CA GLU A 425 -22.01 3.54 -6.17
C GLU A 425 -20.57 4.10 -6.09
N LEU A 426 -19.81 4.01 -7.18
CA LEU A 426 -18.52 4.68 -7.30
C LEU A 426 -18.72 6.10 -7.84
N ALA A 427 -17.91 7.04 -7.38
CA ALA A 427 -17.88 8.39 -7.90
C ALA A 427 -17.33 8.38 -9.34
N GLU A 428 -18.05 9.07 -10.22
CA GLU A 428 -17.62 9.31 -11.60
C GLU A 428 -16.73 10.55 -11.64
N ILE A 429 -15.64 10.47 -12.41
CA ILE A 429 -14.84 11.65 -12.72
C ILE A 429 -15.72 12.58 -13.59
N PRO A 430 -15.94 13.84 -13.20
CA PRO A 430 -16.74 14.77 -14.00
C PRO A 430 -16.16 14.89 -15.42
N SER A 431 -17.04 14.92 -16.43
CA SER A 431 -16.61 15.17 -17.80
C SER A 431 -16.01 16.56 -17.93
N GLY A 432 -14.83 16.63 -18.55
CA GLY A 432 -14.20 17.88 -18.91
C GLY A 432 -14.90 18.55 -20.08
N VAL A 433 -14.52 19.80 -20.36
CA VAL A 433 -15.11 20.64 -21.39
C VAL A 433 -14.08 21.19 -22.37
N VAL A 434 -14.53 21.58 -23.56
CA VAL A 434 -13.72 22.36 -24.50
C VAL A 434 -14.23 23.81 -24.54
N VAL A 435 -13.50 24.70 -23.88
CA VAL A 435 -13.88 26.11 -23.68
C VAL A 435 -13.36 27.00 -24.81
N GLY A 436 -14.21 27.92 -25.31
CA GLY A 436 -13.88 28.87 -26.38
C GLY A 436 -13.93 28.27 -27.80
N ALA A 437 -13.85 29.12 -28.83
CA ALA A 437 -13.92 28.74 -30.26
C ALA A 437 -13.07 29.67 -31.16
N GLY A 438 -12.82 29.29 -32.42
CA GLY A 438 -12.06 30.12 -33.37
C GLY A 438 -10.57 30.25 -33.05
N ALA A 439 -10.00 29.26 -32.38
CA ALA A 439 -8.67 29.28 -31.77
C ALA A 439 -7.54 28.93 -32.74
N ALA A 440 -6.32 29.38 -32.44
CA ALA A 440 -5.10 28.87 -33.09
C ALA A 440 -4.66 27.52 -32.49
N GLY A 441 -5.05 27.24 -31.25
CA GLY A 441 -4.80 25.98 -30.56
C GLY A 441 -5.57 25.86 -29.26
N TYR A 442 -5.29 24.81 -28.51
CA TYR A 442 -5.88 24.51 -27.22
C TYR A 442 -4.80 24.19 -26.20
N VAL A 443 -5.00 24.61 -24.95
CA VAL A 443 -4.16 24.25 -23.81
C VAL A 443 -4.94 23.43 -22.78
N PHE A 444 -4.24 22.59 -22.04
CA PHE A 444 -4.80 21.79 -20.95
C PHE A 444 -3.79 21.66 -19.80
N ASP A 445 -4.30 21.63 -18.57
CA ASP A 445 -3.51 21.70 -17.34
C ASP A 445 -2.76 20.39 -17.09
N HIS A 446 -1.45 20.45 -16.85
CA HIS A 446 -0.64 19.26 -16.57
C HIS A 446 -0.65 18.86 -15.09
N ARG A 447 -1.23 19.69 -14.21
CA ARG A 447 -1.40 19.39 -12.79
C ARG A 447 -2.45 18.31 -12.52
N ASP A 448 -3.44 18.15 -13.40
CA ASP A 448 -4.33 17.00 -13.37
C ASP A 448 -3.60 15.77 -13.92
N ASN A 449 -3.45 14.72 -13.11
CA ASN A 449 -2.78 13.50 -13.55
C ASN A 449 -3.46 12.86 -14.78
N ASN A 450 -4.78 12.98 -14.95
CA ASN A 450 -5.48 12.49 -16.15
C ASN A 450 -5.10 13.27 -17.42
N ALA A 451 -4.44 14.43 -17.33
CA ALA A 451 -3.87 15.11 -18.49
C ALA A 451 -2.80 14.27 -19.19
N PHE A 452 -2.06 13.43 -18.46
CA PHE A 452 -1.09 12.50 -19.06
C PHE A 452 -1.77 11.40 -19.88
N LEU A 453 -2.97 10.96 -19.48
CA LEU A 453 -3.79 10.04 -20.28
C LEU A 453 -4.24 10.69 -21.59
N ALA A 454 -4.75 11.93 -21.52
CA ALA A 454 -5.12 12.70 -22.71
C ALA A 454 -3.92 12.96 -23.63
N LEU A 455 -2.77 13.33 -23.05
CA LEU A 455 -1.51 13.50 -23.77
C LEU A 455 -1.07 12.22 -24.49
N ASN A 456 -1.05 11.08 -23.80
CA ASN A 456 -0.62 9.81 -24.38
C ASN A 456 -1.52 9.38 -25.54
N ARG A 457 -2.85 9.57 -25.42
CA ARG A 457 -3.80 9.33 -26.52
C ARG A 457 -3.56 10.25 -27.71
N LEU A 458 -3.32 11.55 -27.48
CA LEU A 458 -3.00 12.49 -28.56
C LEU A 458 -1.69 12.13 -29.29
N LEU A 459 -0.66 11.72 -28.54
CA LEU A 459 0.61 11.28 -29.11
C LEU A 459 0.48 9.95 -29.88
N ALA A 460 -0.36 9.03 -29.40
CA ALA A 460 -0.67 7.78 -30.10
C ALA A 460 -1.38 8.03 -31.45
N ASP A 461 -2.27 9.03 -31.49
CA ASP A 461 -2.91 9.52 -32.72
C ASP A 461 -1.96 10.32 -33.64
N ARG A 462 -0.67 10.41 -33.26
CA ARG A 462 0.42 11.13 -33.97
C ARG A 462 0.22 12.63 -34.08
N HIS A 463 -0.53 13.23 -33.15
CA HIS A 463 -0.62 14.68 -33.03
C HIS A 463 0.67 15.28 -32.45
N GLN A 464 0.94 16.54 -32.79
CA GLN A 464 2.05 17.29 -32.21
C GLN A 464 1.55 18.07 -31.00
N VAL A 465 2.03 17.68 -29.82
CA VAL A 465 1.77 18.36 -28.54
C VAL A 465 3.07 19.01 -28.07
N ALA A 466 2.96 20.19 -27.49
CA ALA A 466 4.07 20.92 -26.88
C ALA A 466 3.80 21.14 -25.39
N TRP A 467 4.87 21.25 -24.61
CA TRP A 467 4.87 21.64 -23.23
C TRP A 467 5.26 23.13 -23.14
N LEU A 468 4.42 23.95 -22.53
CA LEU A 468 4.67 25.39 -22.40
C LEU A 468 5.57 25.67 -21.19
N LEU A 469 6.66 26.41 -21.39
CA LEU A 469 7.57 26.81 -20.31
C LEU A 469 7.14 28.10 -19.61
N GLU A 470 6.14 28.77 -20.15
CA GLU A 470 5.54 29.98 -19.60
C GLU A 470 4.01 29.83 -19.53
N PRO A 471 3.33 30.49 -18.59
CA PRO A 471 1.87 30.49 -18.51
C PRO A 471 1.19 30.88 -19.84
N PRO A 472 0.12 30.19 -20.28
CA PRO A 472 -0.62 30.55 -21.48
C PRO A 472 -1.30 31.92 -21.36
N VAL A 473 -1.35 32.67 -22.46
CA VAL A 473 -2.00 33.99 -22.49
C VAL A 473 -3.51 33.85 -22.59
N GLY A 474 -4.24 34.46 -21.65
CA GLY A 474 -5.70 34.55 -21.67
C GLY A 474 -6.44 33.35 -21.07
N VAL A 475 -5.71 32.41 -20.47
CA VAL A 475 -6.24 31.29 -19.68
C VAL A 475 -5.49 31.27 -18.36
N ASP A 476 -6.20 31.09 -17.25
CA ASP A 476 -5.61 31.06 -15.90
C ASP A 476 -5.02 29.67 -15.61
N LEU A 477 -3.86 29.39 -16.20
CA LEU A 477 -3.07 28.17 -15.96
C LEU A 477 -1.61 28.56 -15.71
N PRO A 478 -0.88 27.81 -14.87
CA PRO A 478 0.54 28.05 -14.65
C PRO A 478 1.39 27.60 -15.86
N GLU A 479 2.68 27.84 -15.77
CA GLU A 479 3.67 27.17 -16.61
C GLU A 479 3.52 25.64 -16.51
N GLY A 480 3.87 24.97 -17.59
CA GLY A 480 3.77 23.54 -17.71
C GLY A 480 2.50 23.03 -18.40
N ALA A 481 1.54 23.90 -18.73
CA ALA A 481 0.38 23.50 -19.51
C ALA A 481 0.81 22.85 -20.86
N PHE A 482 0.05 21.86 -21.30
CA PHE A 482 0.24 21.24 -22.61
C PHE A 482 -0.50 22.04 -23.68
N TYR A 483 0.03 22.09 -24.90
CA TYR A 483 -0.51 22.83 -26.05
C TYR A 483 -0.63 21.95 -27.29
N ILE A 484 -1.76 22.05 -28.00
CA ILE A 484 -1.97 21.45 -29.31
C ILE A 484 -2.56 22.46 -30.28
N ALA A 485 -1.96 22.59 -31.46
CA ALA A 485 -2.46 23.52 -32.49
C ALA A 485 -3.79 23.04 -33.08
N ALA A 486 -4.69 23.98 -33.40
CA ALA A 486 -6.05 23.67 -33.85
C ALA A 486 -6.07 22.98 -35.23
N ASN A 487 -5.00 23.11 -36.02
CA ASN A 487 -4.84 22.39 -37.28
C ASN A 487 -4.29 20.96 -37.11
N GLN A 488 -3.91 20.55 -35.89
CA GLN A 488 -3.45 19.20 -35.60
C GLN A 488 -4.57 18.29 -35.12
N VAL A 489 -5.65 18.83 -34.54
CA VAL A 489 -6.68 18.03 -33.88
C VAL A 489 -8.08 18.58 -34.15
N ASP A 490 -9.01 17.68 -34.43
CA ASP A 490 -10.42 18.03 -34.57
C ASP A 490 -11.03 18.37 -33.20
N ARG A 491 -11.85 19.41 -33.14
CA ARG A 491 -12.54 19.81 -31.91
C ARG A 491 -13.39 18.67 -31.33
N SER A 492 -14.00 17.85 -32.17
CA SER A 492 -14.79 16.67 -31.73
C SER A 492 -13.93 15.63 -31.02
N ARG A 493 -12.67 15.46 -31.44
CA ARG A 493 -11.72 14.58 -30.76
C ARG A 493 -11.37 15.13 -29.38
N LEU A 494 -11.15 16.44 -29.25
CA LEU A 494 -10.93 17.08 -27.94
C LEU A 494 -12.16 16.95 -27.03
N MET A 495 -13.38 17.10 -27.55
CA MET A 495 -14.60 16.87 -26.77
C MET A 495 -14.72 15.42 -26.27
N THR A 496 -14.29 14.45 -27.09
CA THR A 496 -14.27 13.04 -26.71
C THR A 496 -13.25 12.81 -25.59
N LEU A 497 -12.03 13.32 -25.74
CA LEU A 497 -10.99 13.24 -24.71
C LEU A 497 -11.44 13.90 -23.40
N ALA A 498 -12.00 15.12 -23.47
CA ALA A 498 -12.50 15.82 -22.30
C ALA A 498 -13.56 15.00 -21.55
N THR A 499 -14.49 14.37 -22.28
CA THR A 499 -15.52 13.51 -21.70
C THR A 499 -14.94 12.25 -21.06
N GLU A 500 -13.97 11.60 -21.73
CA GLU A 500 -13.38 10.33 -21.29
C GLU A 500 -12.37 10.47 -20.15
N THR A 501 -11.63 11.59 -20.10
CA THR A 501 -10.53 11.78 -19.14
C THR A 501 -10.86 12.77 -18.04
N GLY A 502 -11.93 13.56 -18.18
CA GLY A 502 -12.27 14.64 -17.25
C GLY A 502 -11.47 15.92 -17.43
N VAL A 503 -10.58 15.98 -18.43
CA VAL A 503 -9.63 17.08 -18.63
C VAL A 503 -10.26 18.20 -19.44
N ASP A 504 -10.12 19.44 -18.97
CA ASP A 504 -10.56 20.63 -19.68
C ASP A 504 -9.55 21.10 -20.72
N PHE A 505 -10.06 21.55 -21.88
CA PHE A 505 -9.27 22.15 -22.95
C PHE A 505 -9.71 23.58 -23.21
N TYR A 506 -8.76 24.51 -23.18
CA TYR A 506 -9.03 25.94 -23.32
C TYR A 506 -8.46 26.48 -24.63
N ALA A 507 -9.32 27.08 -25.45
CA ALA A 507 -8.93 27.75 -26.68
C ALA A 507 -7.95 28.91 -26.44
N VAL A 508 -6.84 28.95 -27.18
CA VAL A 508 -5.86 30.05 -27.17
C VAL A 508 -5.59 30.58 -28.58
N VAL A 509 -5.25 31.87 -28.66
CA VAL A 509 -4.97 32.56 -29.93
C VAL A 509 -3.53 32.38 -30.44
N ALA A 510 -2.61 31.97 -29.56
CA ALA A 510 -1.23 31.58 -29.86
C ALA A 510 -0.66 30.79 -28.68
N PRO A 511 0.36 29.93 -28.87
CA PRO A 511 1.15 29.41 -27.76
C PRO A 511 1.94 30.55 -27.09
N SER A 512 2.10 30.48 -25.77
CA SER A 512 2.97 31.39 -25.00
C SER A 512 4.43 30.94 -25.05
N GLY A 513 5.33 31.92 -24.98
CA GLY A 513 6.73 31.71 -24.63
C GLY A 513 7.50 30.67 -25.45
N GLU A 514 8.53 30.13 -24.80
CA GLU A 514 9.26 28.95 -25.27
C GLU A 514 8.43 27.68 -25.03
N THR A 515 8.52 26.74 -25.98
CA THR A 515 7.79 25.47 -25.93
C THR A 515 8.71 24.29 -26.17
N LEU A 516 8.53 23.20 -25.42
CA LEU A 516 9.20 21.93 -25.65
C LEU A 516 8.28 20.97 -26.40
N ARG A 517 8.68 20.52 -27.58
CA ARG A 517 7.90 19.53 -28.33
C ARG A 517 7.95 18.17 -27.61
N LEU A 518 6.78 17.60 -27.34
CA LEU A 518 6.65 16.28 -26.74
C LEU A 518 6.66 15.18 -27.80
N ARG A 519 7.17 14.01 -27.41
CA ARG A 519 7.21 12.81 -28.22
C ARG A 519 6.91 11.60 -27.34
N ARG A 520 6.35 10.55 -27.94
CA ARG A 520 6.16 9.28 -27.25
C ARG A 520 7.53 8.63 -26.98
N PRO A 521 7.92 8.42 -25.71
CA PRO A 521 9.20 7.80 -25.39
C PRO A 521 9.15 6.28 -25.64
N ARG A 522 10.27 5.70 -26.06
CA ARG A 522 10.46 4.24 -26.02
C ARG A 522 11.00 3.88 -24.64
N VAL A 523 10.16 3.31 -23.79
CA VAL A 523 10.49 3.07 -22.37
C VAL A 523 10.94 1.63 -22.16
N ALA A 524 12.06 1.45 -21.47
CA ALA A 524 12.47 0.19 -20.88
C ALA A 524 12.23 0.22 -19.37
N LEU A 525 11.54 -0.78 -18.85
CA LEU A 525 11.34 -0.99 -17.41
C LEU A 525 12.13 -2.21 -16.97
N TRP A 526 13.08 -2.03 -16.04
CA TRP A 526 13.82 -3.14 -15.50
C TRP A 526 12.95 -4.07 -14.65
N ASP A 527 13.19 -5.38 -14.77
CA ASP A 527 12.67 -6.41 -13.87
C ASP A 527 13.72 -7.51 -13.66
N ARG A 528 13.43 -8.47 -12.78
CA ARG A 528 14.32 -9.60 -12.43
C ARG A 528 13.63 -10.94 -12.61
N TYR A 529 14.42 -12.02 -12.70
CA TYR A 529 13.89 -13.37 -12.56
C TYR A 529 13.14 -13.52 -11.23
N GLY A 530 11.92 -14.06 -11.28
CA GLY A 530 11.00 -14.13 -10.14
C GLY A 530 10.19 -12.88 -9.87
N GLY A 531 10.48 -11.80 -10.59
CA GLY A 531 9.74 -10.53 -10.54
C GLY A 531 10.17 -9.61 -9.40
N SER A 532 10.05 -8.32 -9.65
CA SER A 532 10.18 -7.24 -8.68
C SER A 532 8.81 -6.62 -8.42
N MET A 533 8.38 -6.55 -7.16
CA MET A 533 7.08 -5.97 -6.79
C MET A 533 7.03 -4.48 -7.09
N THR A 534 8.14 -3.74 -6.88
CA THR A 534 8.25 -2.33 -7.25
C THR A 534 8.12 -2.12 -8.76
N SER A 535 8.81 -2.94 -9.58
CA SER A 535 8.63 -2.96 -11.04
C SER A 535 7.20 -3.27 -11.46
N GLY A 536 6.54 -4.22 -10.77
CA GLY A 536 5.15 -4.55 -11.04
C GLY A 536 4.17 -3.41 -10.68
N TRP A 537 4.39 -2.67 -9.59
CA TRP A 537 3.59 -1.46 -9.28
C TRP A 537 3.83 -0.33 -10.28
N THR A 538 5.08 -0.09 -10.70
CA THR A 538 5.39 0.88 -11.77
C THR A 538 4.76 0.46 -13.10
N ARG A 539 4.76 -0.84 -13.41
CA ARG A 539 4.04 -1.39 -14.58
C ARG A 539 2.56 -1.02 -14.55
N LYS A 540 1.91 -1.16 -13.39
CA LYS A 540 0.50 -0.80 -13.24
C LYS A 540 0.28 0.68 -13.56
N ILE A 541 1.13 1.59 -13.05
CA ILE A 541 1.05 3.02 -13.35
C ILE A 541 1.22 3.28 -14.85
N LEU A 542 2.24 2.68 -15.49
CA LEU A 542 2.47 2.84 -16.93
C LEU A 542 1.28 2.35 -17.76
N GLU A 543 0.68 1.22 -17.39
CA GLU A 543 -0.52 0.68 -18.04
C GLU A 543 -1.76 1.57 -17.81
N ASP A 544 -2.00 2.02 -16.58
CA ASP A 544 -3.14 2.89 -16.21
C ASP A 544 -3.12 4.23 -16.98
N PHE A 545 -1.93 4.74 -17.32
CA PHE A 545 -1.74 5.97 -18.09
C PHE A 545 -1.40 5.74 -19.58
N GLU A 546 -1.53 4.52 -20.10
CA GLU A 546 -1.34 4.18 -21.52
C GLU A 546 0.07 4.48 -22.10
N PHE A 547 1.12 4.30 -21.28
CA PHE A 547 2.49 4.31 -21.77
C PHE A 547 2.83 2.99 -22.48
N ASP A 548 3.53 3.07 -23.62
CA ASP A 548 4.20 1.90 -24.20
C ASP A 548 5.54 1.68 -23.49
N PHE A 549 5.80 0.45 -23.07
CA PHE A 549 7.07 0.06 -22.47
C PHE A 549 7.42 -1.40 -22.78
N GLU A 550 8.71 -1.71 -22.73
CA GLU A 550 9.23 -3.08 -22.75
C GLU A 550 9.84 -3.40 -21.38
N VAL A 551 9.56 -4.60 -20.87
CA VAL A 551 10.22 -5.11 -19.67
C VAL A 551 11.56 -5.71 -20.07
N VAL A 552 12.64 -5.22 -19.48
CA VAL A 552 14.01 -5.64 -19.80
C VAL A 552 14.69 -6.28 -18.59
N TYR A 553 15.59 -7.23 -18.85
CA TYR A 553 16.31 -7.97 -17.82
C TYR A 553 17.82 -7.70 -17.88
N ALA A 554 18.54 -8.17 -16.85
CA ALA A 554 19.97 -7.87 -16.67
C ALA A 554 20.85 -8.23 -17.88
N GLU A 555 20.60 -9.38 -18.52
CA GLU A 555 21.39 -9.84 -19.68
C GLU A 555 21.18 -8.97 -20.90
N GLU A 556 19.96 -8.49 -21.11
CA GLU A 556 19.63 -7.57 -22.20
C GLU A 556 20.27 -6.20 -21.99
N ILE A 557 20.24 -5.69 -20.75
CA ILE A 557 20.93 -4.45 -20.37
C ILE A 557 22.43 -4.59 -20.58
N ALA A 558 23.02 -5.69 -20.12
CA ALA A 558 24.43 -5.99 -20.29
C ALA A 558 24.84 -6.27 -21.75
N GLY A 559 23.88 -6.52 -22.65
CA GLY A 559 24.12 -6.65 -24.08
C GLY A 559 24.47 -5.31 -24.76
N GLY A 560 24.18 -4.18 -24.11
CA GLY A 560 24.43 -2.84 -24.66
C GLY A 560 23.46 -2.45 -25.77
N ASP A 561 23.85 -1.44 -26.55
CA ASP A 561 23.03 -0.86 -27.65
C ASP A 561 21.61 -0.42 -27.24
N LEU A 562 21.42 -0.07 -25.96
CA LEU A 562 20.11 0.28 -25.42
C LEU A 562 19.50 1.51 -26.11
N ARG A 563 20.33 2.47 -26.55
CA ARG A 563 19.85 3.71 -27.16
C ARG A 563 19.19 3.50 -28.52
N SER A 564 19.59 2.46 -29.26
CA SER A 564 18.97 2.13 -30.55
C SER A 564 17.51 1.73 -30.40
N ARG A 565 17.12 1.22 -29.23
CA ARG A 565 15.76 0.73 -28.92
C ARG A 565 14.99 1.62 -27.96
N PHE A 566 15.65 2.25 -26.99
CA PHE A 566 15.02 2.97 -25.90
C PHE A 566 15.45 4.43 -25.83
N ASP A 567 14.55 5.26 -25.32
CA ASP A 567 14.80 6.65 -24.95
C ASP A 567 14.91 6.81 -23.43
N VAL A 568 14.17 6.00 -22.67
CA VAL A 568 14.11 6.03 -21.21
C VAL A 568 14.34 4.64 -20.64
N LEU A 569 15.15 4.53 -19.58
CA LEU A 569 15.34 3.31 -18.79
C LEU A 569 14.94 3.58 -17.34
N ILE A 570 13.94 2.85 -16.85
CA ILE A 570 13.45 2.93 -15.46
C ILE A 570 14.07 1.79 -14.65
N LEU A 571 14.76 2.14 -13.58
CA LEU A 571 15.47 1.25 -12.67
C LEU A 571 14.86 1.36 -11.27
N GLU A 572 13.98 0.41 -10.96
CA GLU A 572 13.31 0.35 -9.65
C GLU A 572 14.24 -0.11 -8.52
N ASP A 573 13.74 -0.05 -7.28
CA ASP A 573 14.48 -0.51 -6.10
C ASP A 573 15.07 -1.92 -6.30
N GLY A 574 16.37 -2.06 -6.00
CA GLY A 574 17.11 -3.31 -6.12
C GLY A 574 17.73 -3.59 -7.49
N ALA A 575 17.54 -2.73 -8.50
CA ALA A 575 18.16 -2.92 -9.82
C ALA A 575 19.68 -2.71 -9.79
N VAL A 576 20.15 -1.62 -9.20
CA VAL A 576 21.58 -1.25 -9.19
C VAL A 576 22.22 -1.70 -7.87
N PRO A 577 23.36 -2.44 -7.92
CA PRO A 577 24.08 -2.84 -6.70
C PRO A 577 24.64 -1.65 -5.91
N ALA A 578 24.89 -1.84 -4.62
CA ALA A 578 25.69 -0.89 -3.86
C ALA A 578 27.19 -0.99 -4.26
N PRO A 579 27.96 0.12 -4.26
CA PRO A 579 29.41 0.08 -4.45
C PRO A 579 30.10 -0.89 -3.48
N GLY A 580 30.94 -1.79 -3.99
CA GLY A 580 31.59 -2.85 -3.20
C GLY A 580 30.65 -3.97 -2.72
N GLY A 581 29.34 -3.84 -2.95
CA GLY A 581 28.35 -4.87 -2.72
C GLY A 581 28.30 -5.90 -3.85
N ARG A 582 27.84 -7.12 -3.53
CA ARG A 582 27.46 -8.10 -4.55
C ARG A 582 26.05 -7.78 -5.05
N GLY A 583 25.82 -7.94 -6.35
CA GLY A 583 24.50 -7.74 -7.01
C GLY A 583 23.33 -8.29 -6.19
N GLY A 584 22.26 -7.50 -6.09
CA GLY A 584 21.07 -7.80 -5.30
C GLY A 584 20.17 -8.83 -6.01
N GLY A 585 20.53 -10.11 -5.91
CA GLY A 585 19.67 -11.19 -6.36
C GLY A 585 20.35 -12.53 -6.20
N ALA A 586 19.69 -13.48 -5.53
CA ALA A 586 20.08 -14.87 -5.65
C ALA A 586 19.86 -15.27 -7.12
N SER A 587 20.92 -15.33 -7.92
CA SER A 587 20.82 -15.88 -9.26
C SER A 587 20.41 -17.35 -9.10
N ALA A 588 19.17 -17.68 -9.46
CA ALA A 588 18.85 -19.08 -9.72
C ALA A 588 19.86 -19.56 -10.77
N GLY A 589 20.57 -20.65 -10.50
CA GLY A 589 21.37 -21.27 -11.55
C GLY A 589 20.44 -21.62 -12.71
N ALA A 590 20.92 -21.51 -13.96
CA ALA A 590 20.11 -21.81 -15.15
C ALA A 590 19.54 -23.25 -15.19
N SER A 591 20.09 -24.14 -14.35
CA SER A 591 19.62 -25.51 -14.20
C SER A 591 18.21 -25.56 -13.61
N GLY A 592 17.27 -26.17 -14.33
CA GLY A 592 15.87 -26.33 -13.89
C GLY A 592 14.95 -25.15 -14.18
N VAL A 593 15.45 -24.10 -14.87
CA VAL A 593 14.64 -23.00 -15.38
C VAL A 593 14.18 -23.31 -16.83
N PRO A 594 12.86 -23.27 -17.12
CA PRO A 594 12.32 -23.44 -18.47
C PRO A 594 12.92 -22.45 -19.48
N ALA A 595 13.00 -22.86 -20.74
CA ALA A 595 13.75 -22.14 -21.78
C ALA A 595 13.24 -20.69 -21.97
N GLU A 596 11.93 -20.49 -21.87
CA GLU A 596 11.21 -19.24 -21.99
C GLU A 596 11.48 -18.21 -20.87
N TYR A 597 12.21 -18.60 -19.81
CA TYR A 597 12.59 -17.71 -18.70
C TYR A 597 14.09 -17.57 -18.50
N ARG A 598 14.92 -18.26 -19.30
CA ARG A 598 16.38 -18.27 -19.11
C ARG A 598 17.03 -16.92 -19.40
N ASP A 599 16.45 -16.17 -20.33
CA ASP A 599 16.85 -14.80 -20.68
C ASP A 599 16.61 -13.79 -19.55
N ARG A 600 15.78 -14.13 -18.56
CA ARG A 600 15.50 -13.29 -17.38
C ARG A 600 16.50 -13.50 -16.24
N ILE A 601 17.28 -14.57 -16.29
CA ILE A 601 18.25 -14.92 -15.26
C ILE A 601 19.44 -13.97 -15.34
N GLY A 602 19.83 -13.44 -14.20
CA GLY A 602 21.02 -12.60 -14.08
C GLY A 602 20.79 -11.50 -13.06
N SER A 603 21.80 -10.67 -12.88
CA SER A 603 21.70 -9.45 -12.11
C SER A 603 22.61 -8.40 -12.73
N ILE A 604 22.22 -7.13 -12.58
CA ILE A 604 23.12 -6.03 -12.88
C ILE A 604 24.23 -6.03 -11.81
N THR A 605 25.46 -5.89 -12.27
CA THR A 605 26.67 -5.84 -11.45
C THR A 605 27.48 -4.59 -11.77
N ALA A 606 28.43 -4.24 -10.90
CA ALA A 606 29.31 -3.09 -11.13
C ALA A 606 30.11 -3.21 -12.44
N ASP A 607 30.53 -4.43 -12.79
CA ASP A 607 31.36 -4.69 -13.97
C ASP A 607 30.54 -5.05 -15.21
N ARG A 608 29.23 -5.25 -15.07
CA ARG A 608 28.33 -5.70 -16.14
C ARG A 608 26.90 -5.24 -15.90
N GLY A 609 26.34 -4.49 -16.84
CA GLY A 609 25.04 -3.83 -16.76
C GLY A 609 25.18 -2.36 -16.34
N VAL A 610 25.91 -2.06 -15.25
CA VAL A 610 26.16 -0.68 -14.83
C VAL A 610 26.91 0.14 -15.91
N PRO A 611 28.03 -0.34 -16.48
CA PRO A 611 28.72 0.39 -17.54
C PRO A 611 27.81 0.70 -18.74
N GLU A 612 26.99 -0.26 -19.16
CA GLU A 612 26.07 -0.15 -20.30
C GLU A 612 24.93 0.83 -20.02
N ILE A 613 24.42 0.89 -18.79
CA ILE A 613 23.46 1.91 -18.34
C ILE A 613 24.09 3.31 -18.43
N LEU A 614 25.34 3.46 -17.99
CA LEU A 614 26.05 4.73 -18.07
C LEU A 614 26.34 5.12 -19.53
N ASP A 615 26.68 4.17 -20.39
CA ASP A 615 26.88 4.41 -21.82
C ASP A 615 25.57 4.81 -22.52
N PHE A 616 24.44 4.21 -22.14
CA PHE A 616 23.11 4.64 -22.58
C PHE A 616 22.82 6.09 -22.20
N ALA A 617 23.10 6.49 -20.95
CA ALA A 617 22.95 7.87 -20.50
C ALA A 617 23.87 8.83 -21.28
N ARG A 618 25.15 8.47 -21.45
CA ARG A 618 26.13 9.25 -22.23
C ARG A 618 25.75 9.40 -23.71
N ALA A 619 25.03 8.41 -24.26
CA ALA A 619 24.48 8.45 -25.61
C ALA A 619 23.17 9.28 -25.72
N GLY A 620 22.79 10.01 -24.67
CA GLY A 620 21.62 10.87 -24.62
C GLY A 620 20.31 10.13 -24.31
N GLY A 621 20.39 8.97 -23.66
CA GLY A 621 19.26 8.31 -23.02
C GLY A 621 18.97 8.89 -21.63
N THR A 622 17.75 8.71 -21.14
CA THR A 622 17.34 9.15 -19.80
C THR A 622 17.22 7.96 -18.86
N VAL A 623 17.88 8.02 -17.69
CA VAL A 623 17.75 6.98 -16.66
C VAL A 623 16.95 7.53 -15.49
N ILE A 624 15.88 6.84 -15.10
CA ILE A 624 15.11 7.12 -13.89
C ILE A 624 15.45 6.03 -12.88
N ALA A 625 16.13 6.38 -11.79
CA ALA A 625 16.58 5.44 -10.78
C ALA A 625 15.85 5.70 -9.45
N VAL A 626 15.07 4.72 -9.00
CA VAL A 626 14.17 4.84 -7.85
C VAL A 626 14.69 4.02 -6.66
N GLY A 627 14.51 4.54 -5.44
CA GLY A 627 14.93 3.85 -4.22
C GLY A 627 16.43 3.57 -4.19
N SER A 628 16.83 2.36 -3.81
CA SER A 628 18.24 1.97 -3.75
C SER A 628 18.99 2.05 -5.08
N SER A 629 18.28 2.05 -6.21
CA SER A 629 18.90 2.18 -7.53
C SER A 629 19.48 3.57 -7.81
N ALA A 630 19.06 4.59 -7.06
CA ALA A 630 19.62 5.95 -7.14
C ALA A 630 21.14 5.98 -6.84
N ARG A 631 21.69 4.94 -6.20
CA ARG A 631 23.13 4.72 -6.02
C ARG A 631 23.92 4.64 -7.34
N LEU A 632 23.24 4.53 -8.49
CA LEU A 632 23.84 4.72 -9.82
C LEU A 632 24.69 6.00 -9.90
N GLY A 633 24.29 7.05 -9.19
CA GLY A 633 25.06 8.30 -9.11
C GLY A 633 26.52 8.11 -8.67
N TYR A 634 26.80 7.17 -7.76
CA TYR A 634 28.17 6.86 -7.35
C TYR A 634 28.99 6.23 -8.48
N TYR A 635 28.40 5.34 -9.28
CA TYR A 635 29.07 4.74 -10.44
C TYR A 635 29.27 5.74 -11.58
N ALA A 636 28.34 6.69 -11.72
CA ALA A 636 28.47 7.80 -12.64
C ALA A 636 29.56 8.81 -12.22
N GLY A 637 30.08 8.72 -10.99
CA GLY A 637 31.05 9.67 -10.45
C GLY A 637 30.44 11.04 -10.17
N LEU A 638 29.13 11.08 -9.88
CA LEU A 638 28.47 12.33 -9.49
C LEU A 638 28.96 12.76 -8.10
N PRO A 639 29.15 14.07 -7.87
CA PRO A 639 29.57 14.66 -6.59
C PRO A 639 28.47 14.55 -5.53
N LEU A 640 28.25 13.33 -5.03
CA LEU A 640 27.22 12.96 -4.07
C LEU A 640 27.85 12.30 -2.84
N SER A 641 27.33 12.61 -1.66
CA SER A 641 27.64 11.91 -0.40
C SER A 641 26.37 11.38 0.25
N ASP A 642 26.49 10.35 1.10
CA ASP A 642 25.38 9.85 1.91
C ASP A 642 25.04 10.89 3.00
N HIS A 643 23.84 11.47 2.94
CA HIS A 643 23.38 12.51 3.87
C HIS A 643 23.32 11.99 5.31
N LEU A 644 23.06 10.70 5.49
CA LEU A 644 22.94 10.10 6.82
C LEU A 644 24.30 9.77 7.42
N ALA A 645 25.37 9.70 6.62
CA ALA A 645 26.68 9.26 7.09
C ALA A 645 27.40 10.35 7.88
N GLU A 646 27.73 10.06 9.15
CA GLU A 646 28.57 10.92 9.98
C GLU A 646 30.00 10.37 10.03
N ASN A 647 31.00 11.21 9.74
CA ASN A 647 32.43 10.83 9.72
C ASN A 647 32.73 9.58 8.87
N GLY A 648 32.01 9.41 7.75
CA GLY A 648 32.16 8.26 6.84
C GLY A 648 31.54 6.96 7.35
N ARG A 649 30.69 7.02 8.40
CA ARG A 649 29.97 5.88 8.95
C ARG A 649 28.47 6.11 8.85
N SER A 650 27.74 5.18 8.24
CA SER A 650 26.27 5.18 8.28
C SER A 650 25.75 4.96 9.70
N PRO A 651 24.63 5.60 10.09
CA PRO A 651 24.10 5.50 11.42
C PRO A 651 23.59 4.09 11.69
N SER A 652 23.75 3.63 12.92
CA SER A 652 23.09 2.41 13.39
C SER A 652 21.59 2.62 13.49
N ARG A 653 20.82 1.54 13.54
CA ARG A 653 19.35 1.60 13.74
C ARG A 653 18.93 2.23 15.07
N THR A 654 19.84 2.32 16.04
CA THR A 654 19.62 3.06 17.29
C THR A 654 19.83 4.57 17.14
N GLU A 655 20.61 5.00 16.13
CA GLU A 655 20.92 6.40 15.86
C GLU A 655 19.94 7.01 14.85
N TYR A 656 19.57 6.27 13.82
CA TYR A 656 18.57 6.68 12.83
C TYR A 656 17.68 5.49 12.44
N TYR A 657 16.38 5.68 12.57
CA TYR A 657 15.40 4.69 12.16
C TYR A 657 14.12 5.35 11.67
N THR A 658 13.84 5.20 10.36
CA THR A 658 12.56 5.58 9.77
C THR A 658 11.98 4.37 9.03
N PRO A 659 11.03 3.63 9.64
CA PRO A 659 10.23 2.66 8.90
C PRO A 659 9.39 3.37 7.84
N GLY A 660 8.74 2.61 6.95
CA GLY A 660 7.84 3.15 5.92
C GLY A 660 6.90 4.22 6.49
N SER A 661 7.09 5.47 6.09
CA SER A 661 6.40 6.64 6.65
C SER A 661 6.15 7.67 5.56
N VAL A 662 5.09 8.46 5.72
CA VAL A 662 4.86 9.63 4.86
C VAL A 662 5.72 10.78 5.36
N HIS A 663 6.55 11.33 4.47
CA HIS A 663 7.37 12.51 4.74
C HIS A 663 7.02 13.61 3.77
N SER A 664 7.09 14.84 4.24
CA SER A 664 6.87 16.02 3.43
C SER A 664 8.22 16.54 2.91
N LEU A 665 8.43 16.49 1.60
CA LEU A 665 9.61 17.01 0.92
C LEU A 665 9.42 18.47 0.56
N LYS A 666 10.52 19.24 0.54
CA LYS A 666 10.56 20.57 -0.10
C LYS A 666 10.97 20.37 -1.57
N ILE A 667 10.28 21.04 -2.48
CA ILE A 667 10.55 21.02 -3.91
C ILE A 667 11.33 22.28 -4.31
N GLU A 668 12.28 22.17 -5.25
CA GLU A 668 12.96 23.30 -5.86
C GLU A 668 12.38 23.55 -7.27
N HIS A 669 12.04 24.80 -7.57
CA HIS A 669 11.33 25.17 -8.81
C HIS A 669 12.27 25.64 -9.93
N ASP A 670 13.54 25.21 -9.90
CA ASP A 670 14.57 25.61 -10.86
C ASP A 670 14.53 24.81 -12.18
N SER A 671 13.60 23.86 -12.32
CA SER A 671 13.52 22.94 -13.45
C SER A 671 12.09 22.78 -13.97
N PRO A 672 11.88 22.69 -15.30
CA PRO A 672 10.57 22.37 -15.88
C PRO A 672 9.97 21.05 -15.37
N LEU A 673 10.79 20.13 -14.85
CA LEU A 673 10.32 18.86 -14.28
C LEU A 673 9.49 19.04 -13.00
N THR A 674 9.60 20.18 -12.32
CA THR A 674 8.85 20.48 -11.10
C THR A 674 7.72 21.49 -11.33
N HIS A 675 7.46 21.88 -12.58
CA HIS A 675 6.27 22.66 -12.92
C HIS A 675 5.02 21.93 -12.43
N GLY A 676 4.07 22.67 -11.86
CA GLY A 676 2.80 22.14 -11.37
C GLY A 676 2.86 21.45 -10.00
N LEU A 677 4.06 21.17 -9.47
CA LEU A 677 4.21 20.84 -8.06
C LEU A 677 4.15 22.12 -7.21
N GLY A 678 3.63 22.01 -5.99
CA GLY A 678 3.78 23.09 -5.00
C GLY A 678 5.15 23.06 -4.32
N ASP A 679 5.36 23.99 -3.38
CA ASP A 679 6.61 24.08 -2.59
C ASP A 679 6.93 22.80 -1.80
N ARG A 680 5.92 21.95 -1.59
CA ARG A 680 6.03 20.70 -0.83
C ARG A 680 5.28 19.55 -1.48
N LEU A 681 5.79 18.34 -1.30
CA LEU A 681 5.20 17.10 -1.77
C LEU A 681 5.30 16.03 -0.69
N ASP A 682 4.20 15.34 -0.39
CA ASP A 682 4.22 14.20 0.52
C ASP A 682 4.59 12.91 -0.23
N VAL A 683 5.56 12.18 0.31
CA VAL A 683 6.06 10.93 -0.28
C VAL A 683 6.14 9.83 0.76
N LEU A 684 5.88 8.59 0.33
CA LEU A 684 6.19 7.42 1.15
C LEU A 684 7.69 7.15 1.10
N PHE A 685 8.39 7.39 2.20
CA PHE A 685 9.81 7.07 2.33
C PHE A 685 9.99 5.74 3.06
N ASN A 686 10.81 4.86 2.51
CA ASN A 686 11.19 3.61 3.15
C ASN A 686 12.67 3.30 2.89
N ASN A 687 13.54 3.65 3.85
CA ASN A 687 14.98 3.35 3.82
C ASN A 687 15.68 3.67 2.47
N SER A 688 15.18 4.66 1.74
CA SER A 688 15.75 5.05 0.45
C SER A 688 17.03 5.88 0.67
N PRO A 689 18.01 5.83 -0.25
CA PRO A 689 19.20 6.67 -0.14
C PRO A 689 18.85 8.16 -0.06
N LEU A 690 19.51 8.87 0.84
CA LEU A 690 19.45 10.33 0.96
C LEU A 690 20.83 10.89 0.61
N PHE A 691 20.87 11.91 -0.24
CA PHE A 691 22.12 12.44 -0.76
C PHE A 691 22.33 13.91 -0.38
N ASP A 692 23.56 14.22 0.01
CA ASP A 692 24.08 15.59 -0.05
C ASP A 692 24.85 15.80 -1.35
N LEU A 693 24.82 17.04 -1.85
CA LEU A 693 25.61 17.45 -3.01
C LEU A 693 26.96 17.99 -2.52
N GLU A 694 28.06 17.48 -3.05
CA GLU A 694 29.40 17.97 -2.69
C GLU A 694 29.65 19.37 -3.29
N PRO A 695 30.59 20.17 -2.72
CA PRO A 695 30.95 21.46 -3.28
C PRO A 695 31.33 21.39 -4.76
N GLY A 696 30.64 22.18 -5.60
CA GLY A 696 30.85 22.18 -7.04
C GLY A 696 29.93 21.23 -7.83
N ALA A 697 28.99 20.53 -7.19
CA ALA A 697 28.01 19.69 -7.87
C ALA A 697 27.24 20.41 -8.99
N GLU A 698 26.79 21.63 -8.72
CA GLU A 698 26.08 22.45 -9.69
C GLU A 698 26.96 22.81 -10.90
N THR A 699 28.28 22.98 -10.73
CA THR A 699 29.18 23.34 -11.83
C THR A 699 29.37 22.21 -12.84
N VAL A 700 29.07 20.98 -12.44
CA VAL A 700 29.03 19.80 -13.32
C VAL A 700 27.60 19.37 -13.68
N GLY A 701 26.61 20.23 -13.41
CA GLY A 701 25.21 20.03 -13.81
C GLY A 701 24.40 19.11 -12.91
N VAL A 702 24.83 18.89 -11.67
CA VAL A 702 24.04 18.15 -10.66
C VAL A 702 23.31 19.15 -9.77
N THR A 703 21.99 19.15 -9.86
CA THR A 703 21.12 20.08 -9.13
C THR A 703 20.05 19.30 -8.34
N ARG A 704 19.51 19.96 -7.31
CA ARG A 704 18.29 19.49 -6.64
C ARG A 704 17.10 19.83 -7.53
N LEU A 705 16.10 18.95 -7.51
CA LEU A 705 14.78 19.17 -8.11
C LEU A 705 13.78 19.17 -6.96
#